data_AF-A0A849S750-F1
#
_entry.id   AF-A0A849S750-F1
#
_cell.length_a   1.000
_cell.length_b   1.000
_cell.length_c   1.000
_cell.angle_alpha   90.00
_cell.angle_beta   90.00
_cell.angle_gamma   90.00
#
_symmetry.space_group_name_H-M   'P 1'
#
loop_
_entity.id
_entity.type
_entity.pdbx_description
1 polymer ?
#
loop_
_entity_poly.entity_id
_entity_poly.type
_entity_poly.pdbx_seq_one_letter_code
_entity_poly.pdbx_strand_id
1 'polypeptide(L)'
;MAMSNPTRLAIFGKGISNSIEAVPAVLATCSIKHVTLTHERDDLVATVLSDATWTGQFAFYLFRNGKRVHAQWYSSNPAMRFRIHREPGLYRVLAFFLAPNGSRMSTYSNPVFLYPLDYTLGQSSEKPHKFTLEPAATRAASALQPRKVFRSNTRWGRSVLEWPSLDALLTAAEVQSGVHSVPIGEFGGKPINYDFMLTARSGTVLLCHFHGNHPREGTELPNFTGLGVTSSIATSMFVPSDPVLVLDASLTLAWHFGCEGIRLQAITVRIVQKLQALLHAPRVVAWGGSGGGFAAIRVAKDVPNSIALVWNPQTDIAKYSPESVARYRSIAFPRIATDGHISSDGEQFPSLCTEAFRAGYQGRILYLQERTDLDHVDAHLKPFLESFCATPLSKIINSAKLSGFVTDQLFLHISHWADGHIPPSKAVLAKLLGLLSDVTMSLEGLQNLNCFPGEFIGNTALNVSQHALGRQMSGEITLDPLGKSSKLDLPLTLKAILAVRMDRIADDFVPFEVTVSCSGDSVVLPLFTGETVEVSLSHGVQWDRKFGTQHNSSVMHLFSLCLVGQLLATFLQSNNDDALRTAVVVLESFLNYSSVPDNQLRIGKIPSGDHSAATRVKVLIKYIQVMREAQDIDGAFLQRVYDCLKYWSDWLADSNHYKKNNHGLMGSISLLHSAVQFGTAPYASAYLDVATNRIIELGKSSFDRDGLCNENTIGYHNFNLHCYRGLLEFCNYYGLSEILITFLEELILRATNALEFCVWQDGSIPPIGDSAVYQVDIVSRNEPRCFYESGFAVVKNNDLYLSILCGARTEIHKQVDDSSMTLRYKNLDILIDGGAYLYDQADPYRRCVESSLGHSGLFLKEFGGLLRKEFLKQFGTVSGKIELFEESHDGVRVKCVYSVSNGRTVFTRHIFVCWPDEVAIVDSVELGEVAGSPEAVQRFTFGSTLDVRFDDRNKLILTSENFSCTLFQLLDCEGDLYRGEEGRLVRGWFSKKYKEILPTFGVDFVPNAPSSRFSTIIKLSKCSSLSECSTTVRAFAGGADPFVQ
;
A
#
# COMPACT_ATOMS: atom_id res chain seq x y z
N MET A 1 75.52 -13.86 9.26
CA MET A 1 74.07 -14.17 9.44
C MET A 1 73.71 -13.94 10.90
N ALA A 2 72.48 -13.46 11.15
CA ALA A 2 71.83 -13.29 12.46
C ALA A 2 72.59 -12.51 13.57
N MET A 3 72.03 -11.34 13.95
CA MET A 3 72.35 -10.63 15.19
C MET A 3 71.12 -10.61 16.11
N SER A 4 71.33 -10.43 17.43
CA SER A 4 70.24 -10.20 18.39
C SER A 4 70.65 -9.18 19.46
N ASN A 5 69.73 -8.24 19.75
CA ASN A 5 69.79 -7.21 20.82
C ASN A 5 70.93 -6.15 20.70
N PRO A 6 70.81 -4.93 21.30
CA PRO A 6 70.10 -4.64 22.55
C PRO A 6 69.32 -3.29 22.68
N THR A 7 68.78 -3.14 23.89
CA THR A 7 68.19 -1.99 24.62
C THR A 7 68.73 -0.58 24.32
N ARG A 8 67.88 0.46 24.49
CA ARG A 8 68.30 1.88 24.58
C ARG A 8 67.55 2.69 25.66
N LEU A 9 68.23 3.72 26.15
CA LEU A 9 67.85 4.65 27.24
C LEU A 9 66.83 5.72 26.80
N ALA A 10 66.14 6.33 27.78
CA ALA A 10 65.66 7.72 27.69
C ALA A 10 65.64 8.45 29.05
N ILE A 11 66.18 9.69 29.06
CA ILE A 11 66.41 10.61 30.19
C ILE A 11 66.44 12.04 29.59
N PHE A 12 65.82 13.11 30.10
CA PHE A 12 64.88 13.34 31.23
C PHE A 12 64.02 14.59 30.91
N GLY A 13 62.82 14.76 31.51
CA GLY A 13 61.93 15.90 31.23
C GLY A 13 61.01 16.30 32.39
N LYS A 14 61.56 17.08 33.33
CA LYS A 14 60.96 17.56 34.60
C LYS A 14 59.45 17.87 34.57
N GLY A 15 58.72 17.32 35.55
CA GLY A 15 57.42 17.82 36.00
C GLY A 15 57.39 18.01 37.51
N ILE A 16 57.11 19.23 37.97
CA ILE A 16 56.80 19.56 39.37
C ILE A 16 55.59 20.51 39.38
N SER A 17 54.45 19.89 39.69
CA SER A 17 53.30 20.36 40.49
C SER A 17 52.96 21.85 40.62
N ASN A 18 51.65 22.15 40.55
CA ASN A 18 50.90 22.49 41.77
C ASN A 18 49.38 22.25 41.63
N SER A 19 48.83 21.61 42.68
CA SER A 19 47.44 21.71 43.18
C SER A 19 46.28 21.92 42.21
N ILE A 20 45.51 20.86 41.97
CA ILE A 20 44.05 20.95 41.98
C ILE A 20 43.57 20.12 43.17
N GLU A 21 42.80 20.74 44.06
CA GLU A 21 42.27 20.10 45.27
C GLU A 21 41.26 19.00 44.90
N ALA A 22 41.30 17.90 45.65
CA ALA A 22 40.28 16.85 45.54
C ALA A 22 38.96 17.34 46.13
N VAL A 23 38.03 17.78 45.28
CA VAL A 23 36.63 18.01 45.68
C VAL A 23 35.91 16.64 45.76
N PRO A 24 35.11 16.35 46.80
CA PRO A 24 34.66 14.99 47.09
C PRO A 24 33.72 14.39 46.04
N ALA A 25 33.77 13.06 45.91
CA ALA A 25 32.83 12.27 45.13
C ALA A 25 31.42 12.26 45.77
N VAL A 26 30.66 13.35 45.59
CA VAL A 26 29.22 13.42 45.88
C VAL A 26 28.48 14.16 44.75
N LEU A 27 28.30 13.48 43.62
CA LEU A 27 27.12 13.66 42.79
C LEU A 27 26.52 12.28 42.54
N ALA A 28 25.61 11.90 43.44
CA ALA A 28 24.83 10.69 43.31
C ALA A 28 23.98 10.73 42.02
N THR A 29 23.68 9.54 41.51
CA THR A 29 22.83 9.25 40.35
C THR A 29 21.63 10.20 40.18
N CYS A 30 21.77 11.23 39.35
CA CYS A 30 20.63 11.98 38.82
C CYS A 30 19.80 11.03 37.95
N SER A 31 18.57 10.76 38.35
CA SER A 31 17.54 10.11 37.54
C SER A 31 16.34 11.05 37.42
N ILE A 32 15.76 11.18 36.21
CA ILE A 32 14.48 11.86 36.07
C ILE A 32 13.42 10.90 36.63
N LYS A 33 13.07 11.05 37.90
CA LYS A 33 12.07 10.17 38.54
C LYS A 33 10.68 10.33 37.93
N HIS A 34 10.25 11.57 37.67
CA HIS A 34 8.91 11.85 37.17
C HIS A 34 8.81 13.22 36.47
N VAL A 35 7.96 13.29 35.45
CA VAL A 35 7.56 14.56 34.79
C VAL A 35 6.08 14.77 35.04
N THR A 36 5.73 15.89 35.68
CA THR A 36 4.33 16.28 35.85
C THR A 36 3.89 17.11 34.66
N LEU A 37 2.75 16.77 34.06
CA LEU A 37 2.06 17.62 33.10
C LEU A 37 0.75 18.05 33.75
N THR A 38 0.52 19.35 33.84
CA THR A 38 -0.66 19.94 34.46
C THR A 38 -1.27 20.98 33.51
N HIS A 39 -2.55 21.26 33.69
CA HIS A 39 -3.29 22.24 32.90
C HIS A 39 -3.70 23.40 33.78
N GLU A 40 -3.16 24.58 33.50
CA GLU A 40 -3.40 25.81 34.25
C GLU A 40 -4.04 26.86 33.35
N ARG A 41 -5.37 27.02 33.48
CA ARG A 41 -6.21 27.94 32.69
C ARG A 41 -6.20 27.62 31.19
N ASP A 42 -5.29 28.24 30.43
CA ASP A 42 -5.12 28.08 28.98
C ASP A 42 -3.70 27.58 28.63
N ASP A 43 -2.87 27.22 29.60
CA ASP A 43 -1.51 26.73 29.37
C ASP A 43 -1.31 25.31 29.93
N LEU A 44 -0.59 24.47 29.20
CA LEU A 44 0.03 23.25 29.73
C LEU A 44 1.36 23.60 30.39
N VAL A 45 1.54 23.14 31.62
CA VAL A 45 2.79 23.28 32.37
C VAL A 45 3.38 21.89 32.60
N ALA A 46 4.52 21.63 31.98
CA ALA A 46 5.31 20.42 32.21
C ALA A 46 6.49 20.75 33.11
N THR A 47 6.63 20.06 34.24
CA THR A 47 7.71 20.28 35.21
C THR A 47 8.42 18.96 35.52
N VAL A 48 9.74 18.98 35.44
CA VAL A 48 10.61 17.87 35.87
C VAL A 48 10.87 17.98 37.36
N LEU A 49 10.56 16.92 38.13
CA LEU A 49 10.69 16.92 39.59
C LEU A 49 11.92 16.12 40.04
N SER A 50 12.58 16.57 41.10
CA SER A 50 13.71 15.86 41.72
C SER A 50 13.97 16.25 43.18
N ASP A 51 14.74 15.39 43.85
CA ASP A 51 15.13 15.52 45.27
C ASP A 51 16.51 16.18 45.45
N ALA A 52 17.16 16.62 44.37
CA ALA A 52 18.50 17.20 44.36
C ALA A 52 18.61 18.43 43.45
N THR A 53 19.60 19.29 43.70
CA THR A 53 19.92 20.45 42.85
C THR A 53 20.58 20.02 41.54
N TRP A 54 19.94 20.31 40.40
CA TRP A 54 20.46 19.90 39.09
C TRP A 54 21.37 20.96 38.48
N THR A 55 22.55 20.54 38.05
CA THR A 55 23.39 21.28 37.10
C THR A 55 23.26 20.60 35.74
N GLY A 56 22.62 21.23 34.76
CA GLY A 56 22.39 20.66 33.42
C GLY A 56 21.30 21.40 32.64
N GLN A 57 20.88 20.85 31.51
CA GLN A 57 19.89 21.48 30.61
C GLN A 57 18.70 20.56 30.31
N PHE A 58 17.55 21.16 29.99
CA PHE A 58 16.26 20.50 29.80
C PHE A 58 15.63 20.87 28.46
N ALA A 59 15.10 19.88 27.74
CA ALA A 59 14.30 20.05 26.54
C ALA A 59 12.97 19.29 26.66
N PHE A 60 11.93 19.69 25.93
CA PHE A 60 10.58 19.13 26.06
C PHE A 60 9.88 19.00 24.71
N TYR A 61 9.36 17.81 24.39
CA TYR A 61 8.48 17.60 23.24
C TYR A 61 7.04 17.38 23.71
N LEU A 62 6.10 18.20 23.22
CA LEU A 62 4.67 18.05 23.48
C LEU A 62 4.02 17.26 22.33
N PHE A 63 3.23 16.26 22.70
CA PHE A 63 2.42 15.44 21.80
C PHE A 63 0.93 15.67 22.08
N ARG A 64 0.11 15.67 21.03
CA ARG A 64 -1.36 15.65 21.06
C ARG A 64 -1.83 14.47 20.23
N ASN A 65 -2.61 13.56 20.82
CA ASN A 65 -3.09 12.33 20.15
C ASN A 65 -1.97 11.50 19.47
N GLY A 66 -0.78 11.47 20.09
CA GLY A 66 0.40 10.76 19.54
C GLY A 66 1.24 11.54 18.52
N LYS A 67 0.74 12.65 17.94
CA LYS A 67 1.51 13.51 17.03
C LYS A 67 2.25 14.60 17.83
N ARG A 68 3.54 14.83 17.53
CA ARG A 68 4.31 15.95 18.14
C ARG A 68 3.76 17.28 17.62
N VAL A 69 3.37 18.17 18.53
CA VAL A 69 2.79 19.50 18.22
C VAL A 69 3.67 20.67 18.66
N HIS A 70 4.63 20.45 19.57
CA HIS A 70 5.61 21.49 19.95
C HIS A 70 6.93 20.87 20.45
N ALA A 71 8.02 21.62 20.36
CA ALA A 71 9.32 21.28 20.93
C ALA A 71 10.01 22.53 21.52
N GLN A 72 10.44 22.44 22.78
CA GLN A 72 11.29 23.42 23.46
C GLN A 72 12.70 22.81 23.58
N TRP A 73 13.72 23.52 23.10
CA TRP A 73 15.12 23.09 23.12
C TRP A 73 15.81 23.32 24.47
N TYR A 74 17.03 22.78 24.59
CA TYR A 74 17.80 22.72 25.83
C TYR A 74 17.99 24.09 26.49
N SER A 75 17.54 24.20 27.75
CA SER A 75 17.65 25.40 28.59
C SER A 75 17.91 25.01 30.05
N SER A 76 18.34 25.93 30.90
CA SER A 76 18.49 25.65 32.35
C SER A 76 17.16 25.52 33.10
N ASN A 77 16.01 25.67 32.43
CA ASN A 77 14.70 25.69 33.05
C ASN A 77 14.11 24.26 33.17
N PRO A 78 13.85 23.73 34.39
CA PRO A 78 13.21 22.43 34.60
C PRO A 78 11.72 22.37 34.21
N ALA A 79 11.17 23.46 33.68
CA ALA A 79 9.79 23.55 33.25
C ALA A 79 9.61 24.11 31.82
N MET A 80 8.54 23.65 31.19
CA MET A 80 7.98 24.12 29.92
C MET A 80 6.57 24.63 30.19
N ARG A 81 6.23 25.80 29.64
CA ARG A 81 4.84 26.29 29.56
C ARG A 81 4.46 26.45 28.08
N PHE A 82 3.38 25.80 27.67
CA PHE A 82 2.87 25.87 26.29
C PHE A 82 1.39 26.25 26.30
N ARG A 83 1.03 27.34 25.62
CA ARG A 83 -0.36 27.80 25.52
C ARG A 83 -1.18 26.92 24.58
N ILE A 84 -2.37 26.52 25.00
CA ILE A 84 -3.29 25.68 24.22
C ILE A 84 -4.61 26.40 23.91
N HIS A 85 -5.03 26.35 22.65
CA HIS A 85 -6.19 27.10 22.15
C HIS A 85 -7.51 26.31 22.28
N ARG A 86 -7.76 25.73 23.47
CA ARG A 86 -8.94 24.90 23.77
C ARG A 86 -9.17 23.69 22.85
N GLU A 87 -8.09 23.16 22.28
CA GLU A 87 -8.20 22.10 21.28
C GLU A 87 -8.37 20.70 21.93
N PRO A 88 -9.32 19.87 21.46
CA PRO A 88 -9.58 18.53 22.01
C PRO A 88 -8.39 17.60 21.81
N GLY A 89 -7.93 16.91 22.86
CA GLY A 89 -6.92 15.87 22.70
C GLY A 89 -6.30 15.31 23.96
N LEU A 90 -5.62 14.17 23.79
CA LEU A 90 -4.75 13.56 24.78
C LEU A 90 -3.35 14.15 24.64
N TYR A 91 -2.97 15.01 25.58
CA TYR A 91 -1.68 15.68 25.62
C TYR A 91 -0.69 14.90 26.47
N ARG A 92 0.57 14.80 26.03
CA ARG A 92 1.66 14.18 26.79
C ARG A 92 2.98 14.87 26.46
N VAL A 93 3.86 15.04 27.43
CA VAL A 93 5.19 15.62 27.22
C VAL A 93 6.28 14.56 27.41
N LEU A 94 7.28 14.57 26.54
CA LEU A 94 8.55 13.87 26.73
C LEU A 94 9.59 14.92 27.15
N ALA A 95 10.08 14.84 28.38
CA ALA A 95 11.17 15.70 28.84
C ALA A 95 12.52 15.00 28.66
N PHE A 96 13.53 15.78 28.35
CA PHE A 96 14.93 15.38 28.26
C PHE A 96 15.74 16.15 29.28
N PHE A 97 16.73 15.50 29.89
CA PHE A 97 17.77 16.13 30.68
C PHE A 97 19.13 15.82 30.06
N LEU A 98 19.98 16.83 29.94
CA LEU A 98 21.37 16.74 29.52
C LEU A 98 22.25 17.15 30.71
N ALA A 99 22.98 16.18 31.26
CA ALA A 99 23.94 16.40 32.32
C ALA A 99 25.24 17.04 31.78
N PRO A 100 26.07 17.69 32.62
CA PRO A 100 27.25 18.45 32.17
C PRO A 100 28.36 17.56 31.61
N ASN A 101 28.32 16.26 31.91
CA ASN A 101 29.20 15.23 31.35
C ASN A 101 28.70 14.68 29.99
N GLY A 102 27.70 15.31 29.36
CA GLY A 102 27.11 14.88 28.09
C GLY A 102 26.10 13.73 28.20
N SER A 103 25.87 13.15 29.39
CA SER A 103 24.88 12.08 29.56
C SER A 103 23.46 12.61 29.40
N ARG A 104 22.68 12.01 28.50
CA ARG A 104 21.29 12.38 28.23
C ARG A 104 20.32 11.34 28.77
N MET A 105 19.24 11.82 29.36
CA MET A 105 18.13 11.03 29.91
C MET A 105 16.81 11.57 29.39
N SER A 106 15.76 10.73 29.37
CA SER A 106 14.42 11.17 29.00
C SER A 106 13.33 10.42 29.76
N THR A 107 12.21 11.06 30.03
CA THR A 107 11.00 10.36 30.49
C THR A 107 9.73 11.10 30.08
N TYR A 108 8.64 10.35 29.97
CA TYR A 108 7.33 10.89 29.64
C TYR A 108 6.57 11.37 30.88
N SER A 109 5.73 12.38 30.69
CA SER A 109 4.72 12.77 31.65
C SER A 109 3.57 11.76 31.73
N ASN A 110 2.76 11.89 32.78
CA ASN A 110 1.38 11.41 32.73
C ASN A 110 0.63 12.15 31.60
N PRO A 111 -0.25 11.46 30.84
CA PRO A 111 -1.05 12.11 29.82
C PRO A 111 -2.22 12.87 30.44
N VAL A 112 -2.58 14.00 29.87
CA VAL A 112 -3.71 14.84 30.28
C VAL A 112 -4.69 14.96 29.11
N PHE A 113 -5.93 14.52 29.29
CA PHE A 113 -6.98 14.67 28.29
C PHE A 113 -7.72 15.98 28.53
N LEU A 114 -7.76 16.86 27.54
CA LEU A 114 -8.32 18.21 27.65
C LEU A 114 -9.34 18.48 26.55
N TYR A 115 -10.31 19.33 26.90
CA TYR A 115 -11.42 19.78 26.03
C TYR A 115 -12.16 18.61 25.35
N PRO A 116 -12.76 17.68 26.11
CA PRO A 116 -13.62 16.65 25.52
C PRO A 116 -14.73 17.30 24.68
N LEU A 117 -15.01 16.72 23.51
CA LEU A 117 -16.14 17.12 22.67
C LEU A 117 -17.44 16.53 23.24
N ASP A 118 -18.13 17.31 24.08
CA ASP A 118 -19.45 16.98 24.58
C ASP A 118 -20.51 17.16 23.50
N TYR A 119 -20.94 16.05 22.87
CA TYR A 119 -22.16 16.05 22.06
C TYR A 119 -23.40 16.12 22.97
N THR A 120 -23.85 17.34 23.24
CA THR A 120 -25.12 17.59 23.93
C THR A 120 -26.27 17.61 22.93
N LEU A 121 -27.24 16.71 23.12
CA LEU A 121 -28.55 16.80 22.47
C LEU A 121 -29.25 18.10 22.91
N GLY A 122 -29.89 18.78 21.96
CA GLY A 122 -30.46 20.12 22.15
C GLY A 122 -31.55 20.17 23.22
N GLN A 123 -31.61 21.31 23.92
CA GLN A 123 -32.63 21.58 24.93
C GLN A 123 -34.01 21.76 24.29
N SER A 124 -35.04 21.19 24.93
CA SER A 124 -36.38 21.78 24.92
C SER A 124 -36.82 22.04 26.37
N SER A 125 -37.61 23.09 26.54
CA SER A 125 -37.96 23.67 27.84
C SER A 125 -39.11 22.94 28.52
N GLU A 126 -39.00 22.72 29.85
CA GLU A 126 -39.97 23.25 30.83
C GLU A 126 -39.57 22.96 32.29
N LYS A 127 -40.14 23.75 33.21
CA LYS A 127 -40.07 23.65 34.68
C LYS A 127 -41.36 24.27 35.23
N PRO A 128 -41.77 23.98 36.49
CA PRO A 128 -41.49 22.78 37.30
C PRO A 128 -42.75 22.27 38.03
N HIS A 129 -42.76 21.03 38.54
CA HIS A 129 -43.57 20.72 39.72
C HIS A 129 -42.88 19.76 40.69
N LYS A 130 -42.84 20.16 41.96
CA LYS A 130 -42.53 19.29 43.11
C LYS A 130 -43.68 18.32 43.32
N PHE A 131 -43.38 17.07 43.67
CA PHE A 131 -43.96 16.48 44.88
C PHE A 131 -42.95 15.53 45.54
N THR A 132 -42.83 15.66 46.85
CA THR A 132 -41.98 14.84 47.72
C THR A 132 -42.77 13.68 48.31
N LEU A 133 -42.21 12.47 48.33
CA LEU A 133 -42.01 11.63 49.53
C LEU A 133 -41.73 10.16 49.16
N GLU A 134 -40.57 9.68 49.63
CA GLU A 134 -40.29 8.28 49.98
C GLU A 134 -41.19 7.81 51.16
N PRO A 135 -41.16 6.53 51.62
CA PRO A 135 -40.33 5.38 51.19
C PRO A 135 -41.12 4.04 51.06
N ALA A 136 -40.37 2.93 50.93
CA ALA A 136 -40.62 1.61 51.57
C ALA A 136 -40.76 0.37 50.66
N ALA A 137 -39.85 0.20 49.68
CA ALA A 137 -39.54 -1.12 49.09
C ALA A 137 -38.02 -1.41 48.96
N THR A 138 -37.18 -0.53 49.50
CA THR A 138 -35.77 -0.34 49.10
C THR A 138 -34.76 -1.30 49.74
N ARG A 139 -35.11 -2.57 50.05
CA ARG A 139 -34.17 -3.52 50.70
C ARG A 139 -34.07 -4.94 50.13
N ALA A 140 -34.88 -5.33 49.14
CA ALA A 140 -34.73 -6.65 48.48
C ALA A 140 -34.16 -6.56 47.05
N ALA A 141 -34.42 -5.49 46.30
CA ALA A 141 -34.10 -5.40 44.88
C ALA A 141 -32.62 -5.15 44.54
N SER A 142 -31.79 -4.66 45.48
CA SER A 142 -30.40 -4.30 45.18
C SER A 142 -29.44 -5.49 45.07
N ALA A 143 -29.84 -6.69 45.47
CA ALA A 143 -28.98 -7.87 45.51
C ALA A 143 -28.83 -8.58 44.15
N LEU A 144 -29.72 -8.30 43.18
CA LEU A 144 -29.71 -8.91 41.84
C LEU A 144 -29.08 -8.01 40.76
N GLN A 145 -28.71 -6.78 41.10
CA GLN A 145 -28.16 -5.80 40.17
C GLN A 145 -26.62 -5.92 40.09
N PRO A 146 -26.00 -5.66 38.92
CA PRO A 146 -24.56 -5.73 38.79
C PRO A 146 -23.90 -4.57 39.53
N ARG A 147 -22.86 -4.87 40.31
CA ARG A 147 -22.08 -3.84 41.00
C ARG A 147 -20.99 -3.27 40.09
N LYS A 148 -20.81 -1.96 40.11
CA LYS A 148 -19.76 -1.26 39.37
C LYS A 148 -18.46 -1.30 40.17
N VAL A 149 -17.48 -2.08 39.72
CA VAL A 149 -16.20 -2.31 40.40
C VAL A 149 -15.04 -1.82 39.55
N PHE A 150 -14.03 -1.22 40.17
CA PHE A 150 -12.80 -0.84 39.49
C PHE A 150 -11.77 -1.98 39.59
N ARG A 151 -11.41 -2.56 38.44
CA ARG A 151 -10.26 -3.48 38.32
C ARG A 151 -9.11 -2.70 37.67
N SER A 152 -8.03 -2.42 38.42
CA SER A 152 -6.89 -1.63 37.96
C SER A 152 -6.02 -2.32 36.91
N ASN A 153 -6.09 -3.65 36.86
CA ASN A 153 -5.16 -4.50 36.12
C ASN A 153 -5.80 -5.06 34.83
N THR A 154 -6.55 -4.22 34.10
CA THR A 154 -7.05 -4.58 32.77
C THR A 154 -6.84 -3.41 31.81
N ARG A 155 -6.25 -3.67 30.64
CA ARG A 155 -6.04 -2.66 29.57
C ARG A 155 -7.32 -1.92 29.12
N TRP A 156 -8.49 -2.48 29.40
CA TRP A 156 -9.83 -1.90 29.12
C TRP A 156 -10.32 -0.94 30.21
N GLY A 157 -9.41 -0.37 31.01
CA GLY A 157 -9.71 0.27 32.28
C GLY A 157 -10.67 1.46 32.21
N ARG A 158 -11.92 1.22 32.62
CA ARG A 158 -12.80 2.11 33.42
C ARG A 158 -14.08 1.36 33.80
N SER A 159 -14.10 0.79 35.01
CA SER A 159 -15.21 0.08 35.66
C SER A 159 -15.80 -1.14 34.94
N VAL A 160 -15.76 -2.29 35.63
CA VAL A 160 -16.43 -3.54 35.24
C VAL A 160 -17.75 -3.67 35.99
N LEU A 161 -18.76 -4.23 35.34
CA LEU A 161 -20.07 -4.57 35.91
C LEU A 161 -20.07 -6.03 36.33
N GLU A 162 -19.80 -6.28 37.61
CA GLU A 162 -19.78 -7.63 38.17
C GLU A 162 -21.19 -8.07 38.54
N TRP A 163 -21.65 -9.16 37.93
CA TRP A 163 -22.91 -9.80 38.28
C TRP A 163 -22.71 -10.78 39.44
N PRO A 164 -23.66 -10.90 40.38
CA PRO A 164 -23.52 -11.84 41.50
C PRO A 164 -23.73 -13.30 41.08
N SER A 165 -24.45 -13.58 40.00
CA SER A 165 -24.62 -14.91 39.40
C SER A 165 -25.05 -14.81 37.94
N LEU A 166 -24.96 -15.91 37.19
CA LEU A 166 -25.60 -16.03 35.88
C LEU A 166 -27.11 -15.79 35.93
N ASP A 167 -27.81 -16.33 36.93
CA ASP A 167 -29.25 -16.17 37.05
C ASP A 167 -29.65 -14.72 37.40
N ALA A 168 -28.78 -13.94 38.05
CA ALA A 168 -28.99 -12.50 38.25
C ALA A 168 -29.00 -11.73 36.91
N LEU A 169 -28.05 -12.03 36.00
CA LEU A 169 -28.08 -11.48 34.63
C LEU A 169 -29.33 -11.93 33.86
N LEU A 170 -29.71 -13.21 33.97
CA LEU A 170 -30.85 -13.75 33.24
C LEU A 170 -32.21 -13.28 33.79
N THR A 171 -32.28 -12.86 35.06
CA THR A 171 -33.48 -12.26 35.67
C THR A 171 -33.50 -10.73 35.62
N ALA A 172 -32.40 -10.07 35.24
CA ALA A 172 -32.31 -8.61 35.13
C ALA A 172 -33.41 -8.01 34.23
N ALA A 173 -33.98 -6.88 34.64
CA ALA A 173 -34.98 -6.14 33.86
C ALA A 173 -34.35 -5.23 32.78
N GLU A 174 -33.10 -4.81 32.97
CA GLU A 174 -32.38 -3.88 32.11
C GLU A 174 -30.90 -4.29 32.01
N VAL A 175 -30.20 -3.77 31.00
CA VAL A 175 -28.75 -3.92 30.84
C VAL A 175 -28.16 -2.64 30.24
N GLN A 176 -26.99 -2.21 30.71
CA GLN A 176 -26.29 -1.01 30.26
C GLN A 176 -25.03 -1.37 29.48
N SER A 177 -24.56 -0.48 28.59
CA SER A 177 -23.28 -0.65 27.89
C SER A 177 -22.09 -0.68 28.87
N GLY A 178 -21.09 -1.52 28.59
CA GLY A 178 -19.87 -1.63 29.39
C GLY A 178 -19.21 -3.00 29.29
N VAL A 179 -18.20 -3.23 30.14
CA VAL A 179 -17.61 -4.56 30.33
C VAL A 179 -18.32 -5.24 31.50
N HIS A 180 -18.87 -6.43 31.26
CA HIS A 180 -19.53 -7.25 32.28
C HIS A 180 -18.66 -8.44 32.68
N SER A 181 -18.81 -8.88 33.94
CA SER A 181 -18.15 -10.07 34.48
C SER A 181 -19.18 -11.01 35.12
N VAL A 182 -19.31 -12.17 34.47
CA VAL A 182 -20.15 -13.37 34.66
C VAL A 182 -19.67 -14.53 35.53
N PRO A 183 -19.87 -14.69 36.86
CA PRO A 183 -19.51 -15.98 37.48
C PRO A 183 -20.38 -17.10 36.91
N ILE A 184 -19.73 -18.05 36.22
CA ILE A 184 -20.41 -19.14 35.46
C ILE A 184 -20.09 -20.56 36.00
N GLY A 185 -19.19 -20.68 36.97
CA GLY A 185 -18.82 -21.93 37.61
C GLY A 185 -17.45 -21.85 38.25
N GLU A 186 -16.92 -23.00 38.66
CA GLU A 186 -15.56 -23.14 39.18
C GLU A 186 -14.84 -24.28 38.46
N PHE A 187 -13.53 -24.14 38.26
CA PHE A 187 -12.66 -25.18 37.72
C PHE A 187 -11.41 -25.28 38.58
N GLY A 188 -11.06 -26.50 39.02
CA GLY A 188 -9.93 -26.73 39.94
C GLY A 188 -10.00 -25.95 41.26
N GLY A 189 -11.22 -25.63 41.75
CA GLY A 189 -11.44 -24.81 42.94
C GLY A 189 -11.20 -23.30 42.75
N LYS A 190 -11.13 -22.82 41.50
CA LYS A 190 -11.04 -21.39 41.15
C LYS A 190 -12.31 -20.94 40.41
N PRO A 191 -12.86 -19.75 40.72
CA PRO A 191 -14.01 -19.22 40.00
C PRO A 191 -13.67 -18.87 38.55
N ILE A 192 -14.54 -19.25 37.63
CA ILE A 192 -14.46 -18.92 36.22
C ILE A 192 -15.51 -17.85 35.90
N ASN A 193 -15.04 -16.68 35.47
CA ASN A 193 -15.88 -15.56 35.07
C ASN A 193 -15.94 -15.46 33.54
N TYR A 194 -17.15 -15.34 33.00
CA TYR A 194 -17.39 -15.00 31.60
C TYR A 194 -17.40 -13.48 31.44
N ASP A 195 -16.30 -12.94 30.93
CA ASP A 195 -16.14 -11.51 30.69
C ASP A 195 -16.55 -11.17 29.25
N PHE A 196 -17.41 -10.17 29.07
CA PHE A 196 -17.85 -9.69 27.77
C PHE A 196 -18.03 -8.18 27.73
N MET A 197 -17.78 -7.56 26.58
CA MET A 197 -18.14 -6.17 26.34
C MET A 197 -19.51 -6.09 25.64
N LEU A 198 -20.36 -5.21 26.15
CA LEU A 198 -21.69 -4.92 25.61
C LEU A 198 -21.78 -3.47 25.14
N THR A 199 -22.27 -3.29 23.92
CA THR A 199 -22.83 -2.03 23.43
C THR A 199 -24.34 -2.23 23.33
N ALA A 200 -25.10 -1.57 24.21
CA ALA A 200 -26.56 -1.66 24.25
C ALA A 200 -27.20 -0.56 23.38
N ARG A 201 -27.96 -0.96 22.35
CA ARG A 201 -28.76 -0.07 21.49
C ARG A 201 -30.10 -0.72 21.19
N SER A 202 -31.14 -0.33 21.94
CA SER A 202 -32.47 -0.94 21.84
C SER A 202 -33.05 -0.84 20.42
N GLY A 203 -33.71 -1.89 19.94
CA GLY A 203 -34.33 -1.99 18.61
C GLY A 203 -33.38 -2.28 17.44
N THR A 204 -32.07 -2.38 17.68
CA THR A 204 -31.05 -2.63 16.63
C THR A 204 -30.54 -4.07 16.65
N VAL A 205 -30.07 -4.61 15.52
CA VAL A 205 -29.54 -5.98 15.42
C VAL A 205 -28.43 -6.25 16.45
N LEU A 206 -28.44 -7.42 17.08
CA LEU A 206 -27.40 -7.81 18.04
C LEU A 206 -26.27 -8.57 17.32
N LEU A 207 -25.12 -7.93 17.15
CA LEU A 207 -23.91 -8.56 16.63
C LEU A 207 -23.16 -9.30 17.76
N CYS A 208 -22.99 -10.61 17.63
CA CYS A 208 -22.27 -11.45 18.59
C CYS A 208 -20.92 -11.89 18.00
N HIS A 209 -19.81 -11.27 18.41
CA HIS A 209 -18.49 -11.59 17.87
C HIS A 209 -17.71 -12.60 18.72
N PHE A 210 -17.30 -13.72 18.12
CA PHE A 210 -16.46 -14.72 18.76
C PHE A 210 -15.05 -14.71 18.17
N HIS A 211 -14.04 -14.58 19.03
CA HIS A 211 -12.63 -14.58 18.61
C HIS A 211 -12.13 -16.01 18.31
N GLY A 212 -11.19 -16.11 17.37
CA GLY A 212 -10.43 -17.34 17.09
C GLY A 212 -9.20 -17.48 17.99
N ASN A 213 -8.13 -18.05 17.44
CA ASN A 213 -6.85 -18.26 18.12
C ASN A 213 -6.23 -16.92 18.58
N HIS A 214 -5.74 -16.87 19.81
CA HIS A 214 -5.16 -15.68 20.43
C HIS A 214 -3.85 -16.01 21.18
N PRO A 215 -2.70 -15.90 20.50
CA PRO A 215 -1.38 -15.95 21.15
C PRO A 215 -1.29 -14.94 22.31
N ARG A 216 -0.70 -15.36 23.42
CA ARG A 216 -0.72 -14.64 24.71
C ARG A 216 0.48 -13.73 24.96
N GLU A 217 1.40 -13.65 24.01
CA GLU A 217 2.57 -12.79 24.10
C GLU A 217 2.18 -11.31 24.04
N GLY A 218 2.40 -10.57 25.13
CA GLY A 218 2.05 -9.16 25.24
C GLY A 218 0.55 -8.85 25.46
N THR A 219 -0.31 -9.84 25.71
CA THR A 219 -1.77 -9.63 25.85
C THR A 219 -2.41 -10.24 27.10
N GLU A 220 -3.07 -9.38 27.89
CA GLU A 220 -3.89 -9.78 29.04
C GLU A 220 -5.34 -10.07 28.65
N LEU A 221 -5.97 -10.98 29.40
CA LEU A 221 -7.41 -11.23 29.36
C LEU A 221 -8.16 -10.22 30.26
N PRO A 222 -9.44 -9.90 29.95
CA PRO A 222 -10.22 -10.41 28.84
C PRO A 222 -9.81 -9.85 27.47
N ASN A 223 -10.07 -10.61 26.40
CA ASN A 223 -9.75 -10.23 25.04
C ASN A 223 -11.02 -9.91 24.22
N PHE A 224 -11.20 -8.64 23.84
CA PHE A 224 -12.32 -8.18 23.03
C PHE A 224 -11.82 -7.76 21.65
N THR A 225 -12.05 -8.60 20.63
CA THR A 225 -11.62 -8.37 19.25
C THR A 225 -12.76 -7.79 18.38
N GLY A 226 -12.55 -7.64 17.07
CA GLY A 226 -13.61 -7.26 16.11
C GLY A 226 -14.10 -5.81 16.19
N LEU A 227 -13.76 -5.07 17.23
CA LEU A 227 -14.22 -3.68 17.47
C LEU A 227 -13.86 -2.71 16.34
N GLY A 228 -12.72 -2.92 15.67
CA GLY A 228 -12.34 -2.13 14.50
C GLY A 228 -13.23 -2.38 13.29
N VAL A 229 -13.69 -3.63 13.08
CA VAL A 229 -14.57 -4.04 11.96
C VAL A 229 -15.97 -3.45 12.13
N THR A 230 -16.43 -3.34 13.37
CA THR A 230 -17.78 -2.88 13.73
C THR A 230 -17.86 -1.40 14.10
N SER A 231 -16.75 -0.67 14.03
CA SER A 231 -16.64 0.72 14.49
C SER A 231 -17.59 1.70 13.77
N SER A 232 -17.95 1.42 12.52
CA SER A 232 -18.91 2.19 11.73
C SER A 232 -20.37 1.69 11.81
N ILE A 233 -20.62 0.54 12.44
CA ILE A 233 -21.95 -0.10 12.45
C ILE A 233 -22.72 0.32 13.70
N ALA A 234 -23.83 1.03 13.50
CA ALA A 234 -24.55 1.74 14.55
C ALA A 234 -25.47 0.86 15.43
N THR A 235 -25.05 -0.35 15.80
CA THR A 235 -25.93 -1.42 16.30
C THR A 235 -25.52 -1.98 17.68
N SER A 236 -26.34 -2.85 18.27
CA SER A 236 -26.03 -3.56 19.51
C SER A 236 -24.92 -4.59 19.31
N MET A 237 -23.99 -4.72 20.27
CA MET A 237 -22.87 -5.66 20.17
C MET A 237 -22.60 -6.42 21.46
N PHE A 238 -22.40 -7.73 21.35
CA PHE A 238 -21.91 -8.62 22.39
C PHE A 238 -20.57 -9.20 21.96
N VAL A 239 -19.50 -8.90 22.69
CA VAL A 239 -18.12 -9.32 22.39
C VAL A 239 -17.52 -10.05 23.60
N PRO A 240 -17.73 -11.38 23.71
CA PRO A 240 -17.14 -12.20 24.76
C PRO A 240 -15.65 -12.47 24.58
N SER A 241 -14.94 -12.56 25.71
CA SER A 241 -13.66 -13.24 25.83
C SER A 241 -13.92 -14.70 26.22
N ASP A 242 -13.27 -15.65 25.57
CA ASP A 242 -13.34 -17.06 25.95
C ASP A 242 -12.75 -17.25 27.37
N PRO A 243 -13.56 -17.63 28.36
CA PRO A 243 -13.13 -17.71 29.75
C PRO A 243 -12.25 -18.93 30.03
N VAL A 244 -12.19 -19.91 29.12
CA VAL A 244 -11.36 -21.11 29.30
C VAL A 244 -9.87 -20.77 29.12
N LEU A 245 -9.55 -19.69 28.38
CA LEU A 245 -8.18 -19.20 28.22
C LEU A 245 -7.55 -18.65 29.52
N VAL A 246 -8.29 -18.56 30.62
CA VAL A 246 -7.73 -18.22 31.95
C VAL A 246 -7.09 -19.42 32.65
N LEU A 247 -7.37 -20.66 32.19
CA LEU A 247 -6.92 -21.88 32.87
C LEU A 247 -5.40 -22.05 32.79
N ASP A 248 -4.80 -21.72 31.65
CA ASP A 248 -3.35 -21.81 31.42
C ASP A 248 -2.90 -20.80 30.35
N ALA A 249 -1.70 -20.25 30.49
CA ALA A 249 -1.16 -19.23 29.58
C ALA A 249 -0.76 -19.79 28.19
N SER A 250 -0.50 -21.10 28.08
CA SER A 250 -0.25 -21.78 26.81
C SER A 250 -1.51 -22.05 25.99
N LEU A 251 -2.70 -21.89 26.61
CA LEU A 251 -3.98 -22.07 25.93
C LEU A 251 -4.35 -20.79 25.19
N THR A 252 -4.24 -20.84 23.86
CA THR A 252 -4.53 -19.72 22.95
C THR A 252 -5.87 -19.88 22.23
N LEU A 253 -6.49 -21.06 22.26
CA LEU A 253 -7.75 -21.38 21.61
C LEU A 253 -8.55 -22.41 22.43
N ALA A 254 -9.85 -22.14 22.65
CA ALA A 254 -10.79 -23.05 23.33
C ALA A 254 -12.20 -23.07 22.69
N TRP A 255 -12.33 -22.54 21.46
CA TRP A 255 -13.55 -22.57 20.62
C TRP A 255 -14.83 -22.01 21.27
N HIS A 256 -14.72 -21.26 22.36
CA HIS A 256 -15.82 -20.91 23.27
C HIS A 256 -16.65 -22.15 23.67
N PHE A 257 -16.06 -23.35 23.68
CA PHE A 257 -16.80 -24.59 23.90
C PHE A 257 -17.08 -24.83 25.40
N GLY A 258 -16.06 -24.64 26.25
CA GLY A 258 -16.17 -24.75 27.70
C GLY A 258 -15.02 -25.57 28.30
N CYS A 259 -15.23 -26.06 29.52
CA CYS A 259 -14.31 -26.99 30.18
C CYS A 259 -15.11 -28.01 30.99
N GLU A 260 -14.43 -28.95 31.65
CA GLU A 260 -15.08 -29.89 32.56
C GLU A 260 -15.95 -29.14 33.58
N GLY A 261 -17.22 -29.56 33.71
CA GLY A 261 -18.22 -28.89 34.55
C GLY A 261 -18.86 -27.61 33.98
N ILE A 262 -18.27 -26.96 32.97
CA ILE A 262 -18.75 -25.67 32.43
C ILE A 262 -19.17 -25.81 30.96
N ARG A 263 -20.48 -25.91 30.71
CA ARG A 263 -21.09 -25.98 29.36
C ARG A 263 -21.23 -24.58 28.75
N LEU A 264 -20.12 -23.93 28.42
CA LEU A 264 -20.07 -22.52 28.01
C LEU A 264 -21.04 -22.19 26.86
N GLN A 265 -21.11 -23.02 25.80
CA GLN A 265 -22.04 -22.78 24.69
C GLN A 265 -23.52 -22.63 25.13
N ALA A 266 -23.98 -23.42 26.10
CA ALA A 266 -25.35 -23.31 26.62
C ALA A 266 -25.55 -22.03 27.45
N ILE A 267 -24.51 -21.57 28.14
CA ILE A 267 -24.50 -20.30 28.88
C ILE A 267 -24.53 -19.13 27.91
N THR A 268 -23.69 -19.16 26.86
CA THR A 268 -23.64 -18.15 25.80
C THR A 268 -24.98 -18.00 25.10
N VAL A 269 -25.66 -19.10 24.74
CA VAL A 269 -27.01 -19.05 24.15
C VAL A 269 -28.01 -18.39 25.11
N ARG A 270 -28.04 -18.77 26.41
CA ARG A 270 -28.93 -18.12 27.41
C ARG A 270 -28.66 -16.62 27.52
N ILE A 271 -27.40 -16.20 27.52
CA ILE A 271 -27.01 -14.77 27.58
C ILE A 271 -27.42 -14.05 26.30
N VAL A 272 -27.14 -14.60 25.12
CA VAL A 272 -27.50 -13.98 23.83
C VAL A 272 -29.02 -13.86 23.68
N GLN A 273 -29.80 -14.88 24.04
CA GLN A 273 -31.27 -14.81 24.06
C GLN A 273 -31.77 -13.74 25.05
N LYS A 274 -31.16 -13.63 26.24
CA LYS A 274 -31.50 -12.60 27.23
C LYS A 274 -31.21 -11.19 26.70
N LEU A 275 -30.05 -10.98 26.07
CA LEU A 275 -29.67 -9.70 25.47
C LEU A 275 -30.56 -9.36 24.26
N GLN A 276 -30.89 -10.34 23.42
CA GLN A 276 -31.86 -10.19 22.32
C GLN A 276 -33.21 -9.72 22.86
N ALA A 277 -33.72 -10.31 23.95
CA ALA A 277 -34.98 -9.88 24.56
C ALA A 277 -34.89 -8.47 25.17
N LEU A 278 -33.87 -8.19 26.00
CA LEU A 278 -33.70 -6.90 26.68
C LEU A 278 -33.47 -5.73 25.74
N LEU A 279 -32.77 -5.95 24.63
CA LEU A 279 -32.44 -4.92 23.65
C LEU A 279 -33.47 -4.84 22.51
N HIS A 280 -34.60 -5.56 22.62
CA HIS A 280 -35.61 -5.69 21.56
C HIS A 280 -34.99 -6.04 20.20
N ALA A 281 -34.03 -6.97 20.26
CA ALA A 281 -33.23 -7.62 19.24
C ALA A 281 -33.98 -8.16 18.01
N PRO A 282 -34.21 -7.45 16.87
CA PRO A 282 -35.02 -8.03 15.79
C PRO A 282 -34.34 -9.25 15.12
N ARG A 283 -33.00 -9.31 15.20
CA ARG A 283 -32.13 -10.36 14.67
C ARG A 283 -30.87 -10.48 15.53
N VAL A 284 -30.28 -11.67 15.55
CA VAL A 284 -28.91 -11.90 16.05
C VAL A 284 -28.00 -12.26 14.88
N VAL A 285 -26.80 -11.67 14.81
CA VAL A 285 -25.78 -12.05 13.84
C VAL A 285 -24.54 -12.49 14.61
N ALA A 286 -24.34 -13.80 14.71
CA ALA A 286 -23.17 -14.39 15.31
C ALA A 286 -22.05 -14.48 14.27
N TRP A 287 -20.84 -14.02 14.59
CA TRP A 287 -19.77 -13.97 13.59
C TRP A 287 -18.36 -14.17 14.14
N GLY A 288 -17.53 -14.84 13.36
CA GLY A 288 -16.15 -15.18 13.72
C GLY A 288 -15.50 -16.12 12.71
N GLY A 289 -14.17 -16.11 12.69
CA GLY A 289 -13.36 -17.01 11.90
C GLY A 289 -12.77 -18.15 12.71
N SER A 290 -12.30 -19.19 12.04
CA SER A 290 -11.59 -20.32 12.68
C SER A 290 -12.44 -20.87 13.86
N GLY A 291 -11.92 -20.91 15.09
CA GLY A 291 -12.67 -21.39 16.25
C GLY A 291 -13.73 -20.44 16.79
N GLY A 292 -13.68 -19.16 16.42
CA GLY A 292 -14.80 -18.23 16.60
C GLY A 292 -15.97 -18.56 15.66
N GLY A 293 -15.66 -19.10 14.48
CA GLY A 293 -16.68 -19.60 13.54
C GLY A 293 -17.45 -20.81 14.08
N PHE A 294 -16.77 -21.74 14.76
CA PHE A 294 -17.42 -22.83 15.50
C PHE A 294 -18.46 -22.31 16.49
N ALA A 295 -18.07 -21.33 17.31
CA ALA A 295 -18.94 -20.70 18.30
C ALA A 295 -20.12 -19.96 17.65
N ALA A 296 -19.88 -19.23 16.56
CA ALA A 296 -20.92 -18.52 15.83
C ALA A 296 -22.01 -19.46 15.26
N ILE A 297 -21.61 -20.57 14.64
CA ILE A 297 -22.54 -21.61 14.15
C ILE A 297 -23.29 -22.24 15.33
N ARG A 298 -22.62 -22.53 16.46
CA ARG A 298 -23.29 -23.09 17.64
C ARG A 298 -24.35 -22.16 18.23
N VAL A 299 -24.09 -20.87 18.32
CA VAL A 299 -25.07 -19.89 18.82
C VAL A 299 -26.26 -19.78 17.87
N ALA A 300 -26.02 -19.71 16.56
CA ALA A 300 -27.09 -19.63 15.57
C ALA A 300 -27.93 -20.93 15.42
N LYS A 301 -27.45 -22.08 15.93
CA LYS A 301 -28.27 -23.29 16.04
C LYS A 301 -29.50 -23.08 16.93
N ASP A 302 -29.30 -22.43 18.08
CA ASP A 302 -30.24 -22.44 19.23
C ASP A 302 -30.84 -21.05 19.55
N VAL A 303 -30.47 -20.00 18.80
CA VAL A 303 -31.02 -18.63 18.92
C VAL A 303 -32.00 -18.35 17.77
N PRO A 304 -33.25 -17.89 18.04
CA PRO A 304 -34.23 -17.63 16.99
C PRO A 304 -33.88 -16.37 16.18
N ASN A 305 -34.25 -16.36 14.89
CA ASN A 305 -33.94 -15.29 13.93
C ASN A 305 -32.45 -14.92 13.92
N SER A 306 -31.60 -15.93 13.84
CA SER A 306 -30.14 -15.78 13.89
C SER A 306 -29.45 -16.11 12.56
N ILE A 307 -28.30 -15.46 12.34
CA ILE A 307 -27.42 -15.69 11.20
C ILE A 307 -25.99 -15.93 11.70
N ALA A 308 -25.34 -16.99 11.24
CA ALA A 308 -23.91 -17.21 11.45
C ALA A 308 -23.11 -16.72 10.23
N LEU A 309 -22.34 -15.64 10.37
CA LEU A 309 -21.37 -15.17 9.36
C LEU A 309 -19.98 -15.69 9.73
N VAL A 310 -19.45 -16.65 8.98
CA VAL A 310 -18.23 -17.38 9.35
C VAL A 310 -17.25 -17.51 8.20
N TRP A 311 -15.96 -17.54 8.51
CA TRP A 311 -14.91 -17.75 7.52
C TRP A 311 -13.85 -18.75 7.99
N ASN A 312 -13.45 -19.65 7.09
CA ASN A 312 -12.55 -20.77 7.33
C ASN A 312 -12.78 -21.42 8.72
N PRO A 313 -14.03 -21.74 9.11
CA PRO A 313 -14.34 -22.13 10.48
C PRO A 313 -13.83 -23.54 10.79
N GLN A 314 -13.42 -23.78 12.04
CA GLN A 314 -13.39 -25.16 12.52
C GLN A 314 -14.83 -25.65 12.66
N THR A 315 -15.16 -26.79 12.07
CA THR A 315 -16.48 -27.44 12.18
C THR A 315 -16.43 -28.72 13.00
N ASP A 316 -15.22 -29.20 13.31
CA ASP A 316 -14.97 -30.37 14.14
C ASP A 316 -13.71 -30.09 14.96
N ILE A 317 -13.85 -29.95 16.29
CA ILE A 317 -12.71 -29.61 17.15
C ILE A 317 -11.65 -30.70 17.10
N ALA A 318 -12.04 -31.98 17.02
CA ALA A 318 -11.11 -33.10 17.04
C ALA A 318 -10.25 -33.22 15.77
N LYS A 319 -10.68 -32.60 14.66
CA LYS A 319 -9.94 -32.59 13.37
C LYS A 319 -9.00 -31.39 13.19
N TYR A 320 -8.93 -30.48 14.15
CA TYR A 320 -7.96 -29.38 14.12
C TYR A 320 -6.55 -29.85 14.55
N SER A 321 -5.55 -28.95 14.50
CA SER A 321 -4.16 -29.15 14.94
C SER A 321 -4.05 -30.09 16.16
N PRO A 322 -3.44 -31.29 16.01
CA PRO A 322 -3.39 -32.30 17.07
C PRO A 322 -2.76 -31.79 18.37
N GLU A 323 -1.75 -30.93 18.28
CA GLU A 323 -1.11 -30.29 19.43
C GLU A 323 -2.07 -29.34 20.18
N SER A 324 -2.81 -28.52 19.43
CA SER A 324 -3.81 -27.58 19.99
C SER A 324 -4.95 -28.34 20.68
N VAL A 325 -5.43 -29.42 20.05
CA VAL A 325 -6.50 -30.26 20.58
C VAL A 325 -6.03 -31.03 21.82
N ALA A 326 -4.83 -31.61 21.81
CA ALA A 326 -4.26 -32.31 22.96
C ALA A 326 -4.00 -31.37 24.15
N ARG A 327 -3.47 -30.16 23.89
CA ARG A 327 -3.28 -29.11 24.91
C ARG A 327 -4.62 -28.69 25.52
N TYR A 328 -5.62 -28.41 24.70
CA TYR A 328 -6.96 -28.07 25.17
C TYR A 328 -7.59 -29.20 25.98
N ARG A 329 -7.51 -30.46 25.50
CA ARG A 329 -8.03 -31.64 26.20
C ARG A 329 -7.41 -31.81 27.58
N SER A 330 -6.08 -31.78 27.69
CA SER A 330 -5.38 -32.00 28.95
C SER A 330 -5.64 -30.90 30.00
N ILE A 331 -5.76 -29.65 29.55
CA ILE A 331 -5.96 -28.49 30.45
C ILE A 331 -7.44 -28.32 30.84
N ALA A 332 -8.36 -28.40 29.88
CA ALA A 332 -9.78 -28.11 30.10
C ALA A 332 -10.60 -29.35 30.52
N PHE A 333 -10.12 -30.58 30.28
CA PHE A 333 -10.81 -31.83 30.59
C PHE A 333 -9.90 -32.87 31.27
N PRO A 334 -9.25 -32.52 32.41
CA PRO A 334 -8.20 -33.33 33.02
C PRO A 334 -8.65 -34.72 33.44
N ARG A 335 -9.88 -34.92 33.94
CA ARG A 335 -10.34 -36.28 34.31
C ARG A 335 -10.54 -37.19 33.09
N ILE A 336 -11.06 -36.62 32.01
CA ILE A 336 -11.22 -37.29 30.71
C ILE A 336 -9.86 -37.61 30.07
N ALA A 337 -8.79 -36.90 30.47
CA ALA A 337 -7.42 -37.18 30.04
C ALA A 337 -6.73 -38.28 30.88
N THR A 338 -7.11 -38.49 32.14
CA THR A 338 -6.48 -39.47 33.04
C THR A 338 -7.01 -40.90 32.92
N ASP A 339 -8.26 -41.10 32.52
CA ASP A 339 -8.93 -42.41 32.66
C ASP A 339 -8.53 -43.47 31.61
N GLY A 340 -7.65 -43.14 30.66
CA GLY A 340 -6.98 -44.10 29.74
C GLY A 340 -7.87 -44.73 28.66
N HIS A 341 -9.15 -44.99 28.95
CA HIS A 341 -10.17 -45.40 27.98
C HIS A 341 -10.77 -44.18 27.29
N ILE A 342 -10.01 -43.63 26.34
CA ILE A 342 -10.53 -42.69 25.36
C ILE A 342 -11.19 -43.53 24.26
N SER A 343 -12.52 -43.65 24.28
CA SER A 343 -13.23 -44.18 23.10
C SER A 343 -12.97 -43.25 21.92
N SER A 344 -12.76 -43.84 20.74
CA SER A 344 -12.69 -43.12 19.46
C SER A 344 -14.07 -42.59 19.01
N ASP A 345 -15.10 -42.82 19.82
CA ASP A 345 -16.48 -42.41 19.53
C ASP A 345 -16.63 -40.90 19.73
N GLY A 346 -17.16 -40.24 18.70
CA GLY A 346 -17.22 -38.77 18.57
C GLY A 346 -18.17 -38.03 19.51
N GLU A 347 -18.41 -38.54 20.71
CA GLU A 347 -19.31 -37.92 21.70
C GLU A 347 -18.61 -36.95 22.68
N GLN A 348 -17.29 -37.06 22.86
CA GLN A 348 -16.56 -36.22 23.84
C GLN A 348 -16.08 -34.86 23.30
N PHE A 349 -15.80 -34.73 22.00
CA PHE A 349 -15.52 -33.46 21.34
C PHE A 349 -16.58 -33.21 20.27
N PRO A 350 -17.34 -32.10 20.31
CA PRO A 350 -18.47 -31.95 19.39
C PRO A 350 -18.02 -31.65 17.98
N SER A 351 -18.49 -32.49 17.06
CA SER A 351 -18.51 -32.19 15.64
C SER A 351 -19.83 -31.50 15.28
N LEU A 352 -19.75 -30.38 14.57
CA LEU A 352 -20.91 -29.80 13.87
C LEU A 352 -21.35 -30.70 12.70
N CYS A 353 -20.49 -31.65 12.31
CA CYS A 353 -20.66 -32.48 11.13
C CYS A 353 -21.50 -33.75 11.42
N THR A 354 -22.64 -33.59 12.10
CA THR A 354 -23.53 -34.71 12.48
C THR A 354 -24.98 -34.46 12.08
N GLU A 355 -25.73 -35.51 11.78
CA GLU A 355 -27.16 -35.39 11.45
C GLU A 355 -27.97 -34.81 12.62
N ALA A 356 -27.65 -35.19 13.85
CA ALA A 356 -28.28 -34.63 15.06
C ALA A 356 -28.03 -33.11 15.20
N PHE A 357 -26.88 -32.61 14.74
CA PHE A 357 -26.62 -31.18 14.70
C PHE A 357 -27.51 -30.47 13.65
N ARG A 358 -27.53 -30.99 12.42
CA ARG A 358 -28.35 -30.49 11.30
C ARG A 358 -29.84 -30.45 11.66
N ALA A 359 -30.38 -31.55 12.17
CA ALA A 359 -31.82 -31.71 12.43
C ALA A 359 -32.38 -30.70 13.45
N GLY A 360 -31.53 -30.14 14.32
CA GLY A 360 -31.92 -29.13 15.31
C GLY A 360 -31.53 -27.69 14.97
N TYR A 361 -31.06 -27.39 13.75
CA TYR A 361 -30.53 -26.06 13.42
C TYR A 361 -31.64 -25.06 13.07
N GLN A 362 -31.75 -23.95 13.82
CA GLN A 362 -32.83 -22.96 13.63
C GLN A 362 -32.43 -21.73 12.79
N GLY A 363 -31.18 -21.29 12.88
CA GLY A 363 -30.68 -20.11 12.16
C GLY A 363 -30.40 -20.36 10.67
N ARG A 364 -29.74 -19.39 10.04
CA ARG A 364 -29.10 -19.56 8.72
C ARG A 364 -27.59 -19.33 8.82
N ILE A 365 -26.82 -19.87 7.87
CA ILE A 365 -25.35 -19.84 7.83
C ILE A 365 -24.90 -19.18 6.53
N LEU A 366 -23.94 -18.27 6.66
CA LEU A 366 -23.23 -17.60 5.58
C LEU A 366 -21.75 -17.98 5.72
N TYR A 367 -21.37 -19.04 5.00
CA TYR A 367 -20.09 -19.73 5.12
C TYR A 367 -19.13 -19.24 4.04
N LEU A 368 -17.99 -18.69 4.44
CA LEU A 368 -16.93 -18.22 3.56
C LEU A 368 -15.72 -19.16 3.67
N GLN A 369 -15.16 -19.59 2.55
CA GLN A 369 -13.96 -20.43 2.53
C GLN A 369 -12.92 -19.88 1.54
N GLU A 370 -11.71 -19.65 2.03
CA GLU A 370 -10.53 -19.47 1.18
C GLU A 370 -10.19 -20.81 0.52
N ARG A 371 -10.16 -20.84 -0.82
CA ARG A 371 -9.93 -22.06 -1.61
C ARG A 371 -8.55 -22.69 -1.38
N THR A 372 -7.54 -21.89 -1.01
CA THR A 372 -6.15 -22.35 -0.82
C THR A 372 -5.85 -22.84 0.59
N ASP A 373 -6.80 -22.69 1.51
CA ASP A 373 -6.75 -23.18 2.89
C ASP A 373 -7.09 -24.68 2.93
N LEU A 374 -6.27 -25.49 2.25
CA LEU A 374 -6.56 -26.90 1.95
C LEU A 374 -6.81 -27.74 3.20
N ASP A 375 -6.06 -27.49 4.28
CA ASP A 375 -6.23 -28.20 5.55
C ASP A 375 -7.65 -28.00 6.11
N HIS A 376 -8.19 -26.77 6.10
CA HIS A 376 -9.55 -26.50 6.57
C HIS A 376 -10.62 -26.89 5.55
N VAL A 377 -10.33 -26.81 4.25
CA VAL A 377 -11.21 -27.35 3.22
C VAL A 377 -11.45 -28.85 3.48
N ASP A 378 -10.39 -29.62 3.69
CA ASP A 378 -10.46 -31.07 3.85
C ASP A 378 -10.91 -31.52 5.25
N ALA A 379 -10.40 -30.90 6.32
CA ALA A 379 -10.73 -31.27 7.69
C ALA A 379 -12.08 -30.71 8.16
N HIS A 380 -12.56 -29.59 7.60
CA HIS A 380 -13.71 -28.84 8.13
C HIS A 380 -14.81 -28.52 7.11
N LEU A 381 -14.52 -27.99 5.91
CA LEU A 381 -15.57 -27.69 4.94
C LEU A 381 -16.22 -28.97 4.42
N LYS A 382 -15.45 -29.90 3.85
CA LYS A 382 -15.99 -31.11 3.21
C LYS A 382 -16.88 -31.93 4.16
N PRO A 383 -16.46 -32.29 5.39
CA PRO A 383 -17.29 -33.07 6.31
C PRO A 383 -18.54 -32.30 6.78
N PHE A 384 -18.46 -30.96 6.86
CA PHE A 384 -19.62 -30.13 7.21
C PHE A 384 -20.65 -30.11 6.09
N LEU A 385 -20.24 -29.99 4.82
CA LEU A 385 -21.17 -30.02 3.70
C LEU A 385 -21.84 -31.40 3.54
N GLU A 386 -21.09 -32.49 3.66
CA GLU A 386 -21.63 -33.86 3.54
C GLU A 386 -22.73 -34.13 4.58
N SER A 387 -22.50 -33.71 5.83
CA SER A 387 -23.42 -33.92 6.94
C SER A 387 -24.56 -32.90 7.04
N PHE A 388 -24.31 -31.62 6.71
CA PHE A 388 -25.31 -30.54 6.79
C PHE A 388 -26.19 -30.44 5.54
N CYS A 389 -25.68 -30.81 4.36
CA CYS A 389 -26.43 -30.73 3.09
C CYS A 389 -27.01 -32.07 2.63
N ALA A 390 -26.66 -33.19 3.30
CA ALA A 390 -27.13 -34.55 2.99
C ALA A 390 -27.02 -34.96 1.50
N THR A 391 -26.04 -34.38 0.78
CA THR A 391 -25.86 -34.50 -0.66
C THR A 391 -24.38 -34.79 -0.95
N PRO A 392 -24.04 -35.71 -1.87
CA PRO A 392 -22.64 -36.05 -2.17
C PRO A 392 -21.81 -34.84 -2.58
N LEU A 393 -20.61 -34.70 -2.00
CA LEU A 393 -19.72 -33.56 -2.22
C LEU A 393 -19.43 -33.30 -3.70
N SER A 394 -19.32 -34.35 -4.52
CA SER A 394 -19.11 -34.28 -5.98
C SER A 394 -20.26 -33.62 -6.77
N LYS A 395 -21.41 -33.38 -6.13
CA LYS A 395 -22.52 -32.58 -6.69
C LYS A 395 -22.54 -31.14 -6.19
N ILE A 396 -21.79 -30.82 -5.14
CA ILE A 396 -21.71 -29.48 -4.53
C ILE A 396 -20.43 -28.76 -4.97
N ILE A 397 -19.30 -29.46 -4.99
CA ILE A 397 -17.98 -28.93 -5.35
C ILE A 397 -17.51 -29.57 -6.66
N ASN A 398 -17.78 -28.90 -7.77
CA ASN A 398 -17.27 -29.25 -9.11
C ASN A 398 -16.65 -28.05 -9.84
N SER A 399 -16.47 -26.92 -9.16
CA SER A 399 -16.00 -25.65 -9.73
C SER A 399 -14.93 -24.99 -8.86
N ALA A 400 -13.98 -24.28 -9.48
CA ALA A 400 -12.86 -23.61 -8.80
C ALA A 400 -13.26 -22.33 -8.02
N LYS A 401 -14.53 -21.91 -8.14
CA LYS A 401 -15.23 -20.86 -7.38
C LYS A 401 -16.67 -21.34 -7.16
N LEU A 402 -17.30 -20.98 -6.03
CA LEU A 402 -18.73 -21.27 -5.78
C LEU A 402 -19.31 -20.13 -4.94
N SER A 403 -20.49 -19.61 -5.30
CA SER A 403 -21.19 -18.59 -4.51
C SER A 403 -22.69 -18.79 -4.64
N GLY A 404 -23.37 -19.17 -3.56
CA GLY A 404 -24.82 -19.37 -3.58
C GLY A 404 -25.37 -20.19 -2.43
N PHE A 405 -26.70 -20.39 -2.42
CA PHE A 405 -27.36 -21.27 -1.48
C PHE A 405 -27.16 -22.75 -1.86
N VAL A 406 -26.64 -23.54 -0.91
CA VAL A 406 -26.53 -25.00 -1.00
C VAL A 406 -27.75 -25.67 -0.35
N THR A 407 -28.32 -25.03 0.67
CA THR A 407 -29.63 -25.33 1.26
C THR A 407 -30.33 -24.03 1.64
N ASP A 408 -31.62 -24.07 1.95
CA ASP A 408 -32.37 -22.88 2.41
C ASP A 408 -31.77 -22.22 3.67
N GLN A 409 -30.97 -22.96 4.42
CA GLN A 409 -30.27 -22.53 5.63
C GLN A 409 -28.77 -22.27 5.44
N LEU A 410 -28.15 -22.63 4.30
CA LEU A 410 -26.71 -22.50 4.08
C LEU A 410 -26.40 -21.80 2.75
N PHE A 411 -25.86 -20.58 2.85
CA PHE A 411 -25.12 -19.93 1.77
C PHE A 411 -23.64 -20.27 1.89
N LEU A 412 -23.02 -20.68 0.78
CA LEU A 412 -21.62 -21.03 0.69
C LEU A 412 -20.92 -20.14 -0.34
N HIS A 413 -19.80 -19.54 0.04
CA HIS A 413 -18.91 -18.77 -0.81
C HIS A 413 -17.48 -19.33 -0.71
N ILE A 414 -17.04 -20.02 -1.77
CA ILE A 414 -15.66 -20.48 -1.95
C ILE A 414 -15.00 -19.58 -3.00
N SER A 415 -13.96 -18.87 -2.60
CA SER A 415 -13.22 -17.96 -3.48
C SER A 415 -11.76 -17.85 -3.06
N HIS A 416 -11.02 -16.93 -3.67
CA HIS A 416 -9.62 -16.67 -3.40
C HIS A 416 -9.41 -15.19 -3.08
N TRP A 417 -9.02 -14.90 -1.84
CA TRP A 417 -8.65 -13.56 -1.37
C TRP A 417 -7.20 -13.50 -0.87
N ALA A 418 -6.59 -14.62 -0.48
CA ALA A 418 -5.16 -14.73 -0.16
C ALA A 418 -4.69 -16.19 -0.15
N ASP A 419 -3.38 -16.45 -0.06
CA ASP A 419 -2.85 -17.81 0.08
C ASP A 419 -2.89 -18.31 1.54
N GLY A 420 -3.48 -19.48 1.77
CA GLY A 420 -3.50 -20.20 3.04
C GLY A 420 -4.60 -19.75 4.02
N HIS A 421 -4.41 -20.01 5.32
CA HIS A 421 -5.41 -19.75 6.37
C HIS A 421 -5.58 -18.26 6.71
N ILE A 422 -6.12 -17.48 5.77
CA ILE A 422 -6.25 -16.03 5.85
C ILE A 422 -7.73 -15.60 5.91
N PRO A 423 -8.11 -14.68 6.82
CA PRO A 423 -9.48 -14.16 6.89
C PRO A 423 -9.82 -13.23 5.70
N PRO A 424 -11.12 -13.10 5.34
CA PRO A 424 -11.60 -12.00 4.49
C PRO A 424 -11.20 -10.64 5.07
N SER A 425 -11.06 -9.63 4.20
CA SER A 425 -10.63 -8.29 4.62
C SER A 425 -11.62 -7.66 5.62
N LYS A 426 -11.11 -6.76 6.48
CA LYS A 426 -11.95 -6.03 7.45
C LYS A 426 -13.06 -5.23 6.77
N ALA A 427 -12.80 -4.68 5.57
CA ALA A 427 -13.79 -3.94 4.78
C ALA A 427 -14.94 -4.85 4.31
N VAL A 428 -14.61 -6.04 3.78
CA VAL A 428 -15.61 -7.05 3.39
C VAL A 428 -16.45 -7.44 4.60
N LEU A 429 -15.83 -7.83 5.72
CA LEU A 429 -16.55 -8.19 6.94
C LEU A 429 -17.44 -7.04 7.46
N ALA A 430 -16.95 -5.79 7.46
CA ALA A 430 -17.73 -4.63 7.86
C ALA A 430 -18.95 -4.38 6.96
N LYS A 431 -18.80 -4.46 5.63
CA LYS A 431 -19.92 -4.30 4.68
C LYS A 431 -21.01 -5.34 4.92
N LEU A 432 -20.61 -6.59 5.11
CA LEU A 432 -21.52 -7.72 5.31
C LEU A 432 -22.25 -7.62 6.64
N LEU A 433 -21.55 -7.25 7.70
CA LEU A 433 -22.17 -6.99 8.99
C LEU A 433 -23.11 -5.78 8.94
N GLY A 434 -22.77 -4.75 8.15
CA GLY A 434 -23.66 -3.63 7.86
C GLY A 434 -24.96 -4.09 7.19
N LEU A 435 -24.87 -4.85 6.10
CA LEU A 435 -26.02 -5.45 5.39
C LEU A 435 -26.87 -6.34 6.31
N LEU A 436 -26.24 -7.24 7.06
CA LEU A 436 -26.94 -8.13 8.00
C LEU A 436 -27.55 -7.38 9.21
N SER A 437 -27.08 -6.16 9.50
CA SER A 437 -27.66 -5.24 10.49
C SER A 437 -28.87 -4.46 9.96
N ASP A 438 -29.15 -4.49 8.66
CA ASP A 438 -30.40 -3.94 8.12
C ASP A 438 -31.57 -4.87 8.47
N VAL A 439 -32.54 -4.32 9.19
CA VAL A 439 -33.73 -5.02 9.69
C VAL A 439 -34.70 -5.37 8.57
N THR A 440 -34.64 -4.66 7.44
CA THR A 440 -35.53 -4.83 6.29
C THR A 440 -35.05 -5.92 5.33
N MET A 441 -33.76 -6.27 5.37
CA MET A 441 -33.15 -7.24 4.44
C MET A 441 -33.48 -8.69 4.85
N SER A 442 -34.06 -9.49 3.95
CA SER A 442 -34.20 -10.95 4.12
C SER A 442 -32.93 -11.69 3.67
N LEU A 443 -32.73 -12.95 4.08
CA LEU A 443 -31.62 -13.74 3.51
C LEU A 443 -31.84 -14.10 2.04
N GLU A 444 -33.07 -14.09 1.52
CA GLU A 444 -33.28 -14.17 0.06
C GLU A 444 -32.73 -12.93 -0.67
N GLY A 445 -32.65 -11.78 0.00
CA GLY A 445 -31.89 -10.62 -0.47
C GLY A 445 -30.38 -10.89 -0.65
N LEU A 446 -29.83 -11.94 -0.04
CA LEU A 446 -28.45 -12.40 -0.31
C LEU A 446 -28.31 -13.08 -1.67
N GLN A 447 -29.39 -13.50 -2.34
CA GLN A 447 -29.32 -13.93 -3.75
C GLN A 447 -28.99 -12.75 -4.68
N ASN A 448 -29.38 -11.52 -4.28
CA ASN A 448 -28.97 -10.28 -4.94
C ASN A 448 -27.62 -9.76 -4.41
N LEU A 449 -26.98 -10.42 -3.44
CA LEU A 449 -25.60 -10.12 -3.07
C LEU A 449 -24.62 -10.77 -4.05
N ASN A 450 -24.52 -10.10 -5.20
CA ASN A 450 -23.34 -9.97 -6.05
C ASN A 450 -22.09 -9.43 -5.30
N CYS A 451 -22.08 -9.45 -3.96
CA CYS A 451 -21.22 -8.67 -3.07
C CYS A 451 -20.26 -9.53 -2.24
N PHE A 452 -20.12 -10.81 -2.57
CA PHE A 452 -19.04 -11.66 -2.09
C PHE A 452 -18.03 -11.89 -3.23
N PRO A 453 -16.71 -11.82 -2.96
CA PRO A 453 -15.73 -11.52 -3.99
C PRO A 453 -15.56 -12.65 -5.02
N GLY A 454 -16.11 -12.42 -6.21
CA GLY A 454 -15.85 -13.24 -7.40
C GLY A 454 -16.93 -13.05 -8.44
N GLU A 455 -16.84 -11.99 -9.24
CA GLU A 455 -17.53 -11.83 -10.55
C GLU A 455 -19.05 -12.17 -10.53
N PHE A 456 -19.91 -11.34 -9.91
CA PHE A 456 -21.36 -11.53 -10.09
C PHE A 456 -22.11 -10.32 -10.68
N ILE A 457 -22.26 -10.39 -12.01
CA ILE A 457 -23.47 -10.17 -12.82
C ILE A 457 -24.24 -8.86 -12.61
N GLY A 458 -24.04 -7.95 -13.58
CA GLY A 458 -24.82 -6.74 -13.74
C GLY A 458 -26.30 -6.90 -14.14
N ASN A 459 -26.99 -5.77 -13.96
CA ASN A 459 -28.22 -5.31 -14.62
C ASN A 459 -29.44 -6.24 -14.77
N THR A 460 -30.46 -5.89 -13.97
CA THR A 460 -31.89 -5.80 -14.35
C THR A 460 -32.57 -7.01 -15.01
N ALA A 461 -33.41 -7.72 -14.25
CA ALA A 461 -34.56 -8.45 -14.79
C ALA A 461 -35.74 -8.48 -13.81
N LEU A 462 -36.75 -7.64 -14.07
CA LEU A 462 -38.13 -7.84 -13.61
C LEU A 462 -38.93 -8.37 -14.81
N ASN A 463 -39.87 -9.29 -14.56
CA ASN A 463 -40.61 -10.09 -15.56
C ASN A 463 -39.73 -11.19 -16.20
N VAL A 464 -40.15 -12.45 -16.40
CA VAL A 464 -41.51 -13.00 -16.54
C VAL A 464 -41.64 -14.33 -15.75
N SER A 465 -42.79 -14.53 -15.11
CA SER A 465 -43.19 -15.82 -14.52
C SER A 465 -43.72 -16.81 -15.56
N GLN A 466 -43.55 -18.12 -15.30
CA GLN A 466 -44.15 -19.27 -16.02
C GLN A 466 -43.57 -19.59 -17.42
N HIS A 467 -42.81 -20.69 -17.54
CA HIS A 467 -43.25 -21.90 -18.26
C HIS A 467 -42.20 -23.02 -18.23
N ALA A 468 -42.63 -24.24 -18.58
CA ALA A 468 -41.84 -25.40 -19.01
C ALA A 468 -41.04 -26.18 -17.94
N LEU A 469 -41.77 -27.02 -17.20
CA LEU A 469 -41.30 -28.35 -16.83
C LEU A 469 -40.77 -29.12 -18.05
N GLY A 470 -39.58 -29.72 -17.90
CA GLY A 470 -39.22 -30.99 -18.56
C GLY A 470 -38.64 -30.94 -19.97
N ARG A 471 -37.36 -31.31 -20.08
CA ARG A 471 -36.92 -32.50 -20.85
C ARG A 471 -35.47 -32.85 -20.54
N GLN A 472 -35.20 -34.15 -20.40
CA GLN A 472 -33.85 -34.71 -20.50
C GLN A 472 -33.36 -34.57 -21.95
N MET A 473 -32.05 -34.37 -22.15
CA MET A 473 -31.27 -35.30 -22.98
C MET A 473 -29.77 -35.20 -22.66
N SER A 474 -29.11 -36.35 -22.78
CA SER A 474 -27.68 -36.57 -22.57
C SER A 474 -26.84 -36.12 -23.76
N GLY A 475 -25.64 -35.60 -23.49
CA GLY A 475 -24.59 -35.41 -24.50
C GLY A 475 -23.31 -34.88 -23.86
N GLU A 476 -22.26 -35.69 -23.82
CA GLU A 476 -20.93 -35.26 -23.41
C GLU A 476 -20.35 -34.29 -24.47
N ILE A 477 -19.81 -33.16 -24.03
CA ILE A 477 -19.03 -32.26 -24.88
C ILE A 477 -17.77 -31.84 -24.10
N THR A 478 -16.62 -32.27 -24.60
CA THR A 478 -15.29 -31.84 -24.16
C THR A 478 -15.08 -30.37 -24.54
N LEU A 479 -14.66 -29.54 -23.59
CA LEU A 479 -14.37 -28.11 -23.83
C LEU A 479 -12.86 -27.87 -23.93
N ASP A 480 -12.44 -27.38 -25.10
CA ASP A 480 -11.11 -26.85 -25.41
C ASP A 480 -11.14 -25.32 -25.26
N PRO A 481 -10.32 -24.70 -24.38
CA PRO A 481 -10.34 -23.25 -24.21
C PRO A 481 -9.65 -22.55 -25.39
N LEU A 482 -10.35 -21.57 -26.01
CA LEU A 482 -9.95 -20.79 -27.20
C LEU A 482 -10.31 -21.39 -28.59
N GLY A 483 -11.42 -22.14 -28.66
CA GLY A 483 -12.05 -22.47 -29.95
C GLY A 483 -12.49 -21.23 -30.75
N LYS A 484 -11.99 -21.08 -31.99
CA LYS A 484 -12.41 -20.02 -32.92
C LYS A 484 -13.92 -20.03 -33.15
N SER A 485 -14.59 -18.90 -32.93
CA SER A 485 -16.01 -18.76 -33.24
C SER A 485 -16.26 -18.86 -34.75
N SER A 486 -17.01 -19.88 -35.16
CA SER A 486 -17.65 -19.94 -36.47
C SER A 486 -19.14 -20.26 -36.31
N LYS A 487 -19.86 -19.39 -35.58
CA LYS A 487 -21.32 -19.27 -35.68
C LYS A 487 -21.67 -17.80 -35.87
N LEU A 488 -22.64 -17.55 -36.74
CA LEU A 488 -23.10 -16.23 -37.14
C LEU A 488 -23.69 -15.48 -35.94
N ASP A 489 -22.94 -14.53 -35.39
CA ASP A 489 -23.54 -13.44 -34.63
C ASP A 489 -24.35 -12.60 -35.63
N LEU A 490 -25.66 -12.44 -35.40
CA LEU A 490 -26.42 -11.45 -36.15
C LEU A 490 -25.88 -10.05 -35.80
N PRO A 491 -25.61 -9.18 -36.78
CA PRO A 491 -25.07 -7.86 -36.50
C PRO A 491 -26.04 -7.07 -35.59
N LEU A 492 -25.49 -6.50 -34.52
CA LEU A 492 -26.22 -5.59 -33.66
C LEU A 492 -26.77 -4.43 -34.51
N THR A 493 -28.06 -4.13 -34.39
CA THR A 493 -28.64 -3.01 -35.13
C THR A 493 -27.92 -1.71 -34.78
N LEU A 494 -27.79 -0.79 -35.74
CA LEU A 494 -27.18 0.53 -35.55
C LEU A 494 -27.67 1.24 -34.27
N LYS A 495 -28.99 1.14 -34.02
CA LYS A 495 -29.66 1.69 -32.85
C LYS A 495 -29.16 1.07 -31.53
N ALA A 496 -28.80 -0.21 -31.51
CA ALA A 496 -28.24 -0.87 -30.32
C ALA A 496 -26.80 -0.42 -30.03
N ILE A 497 -25.97 -0.24 -31.07
CA ILE A 497 -24.59 0.27 -30.92
C ILE A 497 -24.61 1.69 -30.32
N LEU A 498 -25.47 2.57 -30.85
CA LEU A 498 -25.55 3.96 -30.40
C LEU A 498 -26.29 4.14 -29.06
N ALA A 499 -27.17 3.21 -28.68
CA ALA A 499 -27.94 3.27 -27.43
C ALA A 499 -27.09 3.08 -26.17
N VAL A 500 -25.92 2.44 -26.26
CA VAL A 500 -24.98 2.34 -25.15
C VAL A 500 -24.32 3.70 -24.94
N ARG A 501 -24.67 4.40 -23.84
CA ARG A 501 -24.10 5.71 -23.49
C ARG A 501 -22.73 5.58 -22.84
N MET A 502 -21.70 5.65 -23.67
CA MET A 502 -20.33 6.00 -23.28
C MET A 502 -20.17 7.52 -23.46
N ASP A 503 -20.19 8.27 -22.35
CA ASP A 503 -20.17 9.74 -22.31
C ASP A 503 -18.84 10.32 -21.76
N ARG A 504 -18.05 9.49 -21.07
CA ARG A 504 -16.68 9.76 -20.60
C ARG A 504 -15.72 8.66 -21.03
N ILE A 505 -14.45 9.02 -21.21
CA ILE A 505 -13.30 8.12 -21.43
C ILE A 505 -12.21 8.55 -20.45
N ALA A 506 -11.56 7.62 -19.74
CA ALA A 506 -10.42 7.98 -18.87
C ALA A 506 -9.25 8.50 -19.72
N ASP A 507 -8.63 9.59 -19.29
CA ASP A 507 -7.55 10.32 -19.96
C ASP A 507 -7.90 10.66 -21.44
N ASP A 508 -9.05 11.33 -21.66
CA ASP A 508 -9.58 11.64 -23.00
C ASP A 508 -8.65 12.54 -23.84
N PHE A 509 -8.88 12.60 -25.15
CA PHE A 509 -8.00 13.28 -26.10
C PHE A 509 -8.06 14.81 -25.97
N VAL A 510 -6.89 15.44 -25.94
CA VAL A 510 -6.75 16.89 -25.98
C VAL A 510 -6.99 17.39 -27.42
N PRO A 511 -7.88 18.37 -27.65
CA PRO A 511 -8.11 18.96 -28.97
C PRO A 511 -6.88 19.72 -29.49
N PHE A 512 -6.84 20.01 -30.79
CA PHE A 512 -5.81 20.89 -31.35
C PHE A 512 -6.05 22.35 -30.92
N GLU A 513 -4.99 23.04 -30.53
CA GLU A 513 -5.03 24.47 -30.16
C GLU A 513 -5.39 25.38 -31.35
N VAL A 514 -5.19 24.89 -32.58
CA VAL A 514 -5.41 25.63 -33.83
C VAL A 514 -6.57 25.01 -34.60
N THR A 515 -7.43 25.86 -35.16
CA THR A 515 -8.51 25.44 -36.07
C THR A 515 -7.96 24.69 -37.27
N VAL A 516 -8.32 23.41 -37.40
CA VAL A 516 -8.06 22.62 -38.61
C VAL A 516 -8.90 23.17 -39.76
N SER A 517 -8.31 23.29 -40.95
CA SER A 517 -8.95 23.86 -42.14
C SER A 517 -8.53 23.09 -43.40
N CYS A 518 -9.50 22.75 -44.25
CA CYS A 518 -9.31 22.01 -45.50
C CYS A 518 -9.27 22.96 -46.70
N SER A 519 -8.23 23.81 -46.81
CA SER A 519 -8.07 24.75 -47.93
C SER A 519 -7.55 24.12 -49.24
N GLY A 520 -7.58 22.79 -49.35
CA GLY A 520 -7.08 22.01 -50.49
C GLY A 520 -7.30 20.52 -50.27
N ASP A 521 -6.70 19.66 -51.11
CA ASP A 521 -6.80 18.20 -50.94
C ASP A 521 -5.90 17.66 -49.81
N SER A 522 -4.91 18.41 -49.33
CA SER A 522 -3.93 17.92 -48.34
C SER A 522 -4.02 18.69 -47.02
N VAL A 523 -4.03 17.95 -45.91
CA VAL A 523 -3.94 18.46 -44.53
C VAL A 523 -2.70 17.85 -43.87
N VAL A 524 -1.82 18.69 -43.31
CA VAL A 524 -0.60 18.25 -42.62
C VAL A 524 -0.80 18.35 -41.11
N LEU A 525 -0.62 17.23 -40.40
CA LEU A 525 -0.83 17.10 -38.96
C LEU A 525 0.47 16.68 -38.24
N PRO A 526 0.80 17.25 -37.06
CA PRO A 526 2.01 16.90 -36.33
C PRO A 526 1.88 15.60 -35.53
N LEU A 527 2.96 14.82 -35.49
CA LEU A 527 3.15 13.72 -34.53
C LEU A 527 3.89 14.22 -33.29
N PHE A 528 3.68 13.55 -32.15
CA PHE A 528 4.39 13.80 -30.90
C PHE A 528 5.93 13.75 -31.03
N THR A 529 6.44 12.93 -31.95
CA THR A 529 7.88 12.84 -32.25
C THR A 529 8.44 14.11 -32.88
N GLY A 530 7.61 14.96 -33.49
CA GLY A 530 8.01 16.14 -34.28
C GLY A 530 8.00 15.90 -35.79
N GLU A 531 7.80 14.65 -36.23
CA GLU A 531 7.49 14.30 -37.61
C GLU A 531 6.06 14.76 -37.97
N THR A 532 5.72 14.83 -39.27
CA THR A 532 4.37 15.18 -39.73
C THR A 532 3.72 14.06 -40.54
N VAL A 533 2.40 13.94 -40.45
CA VAL A 533 1.56 13.08 -41.31
C VAL A 533 0.82 13.97 -42.30
N GLU A 534 0.93 13.62 -43.58
CA GLU A 534 0.11 14.21 -44.62
C GLU A 534 -1.14 13.35 -44.83
N VAL A 535 -2.30 14.00 -44.88
CA VAL A 535 -3.61 13.39 -45.12
C VAL A 535 -4.16 13.97 -46.41
N SER A 536 -4.30 13.15 -47.45
CA SER A 536 -5.08 13.52 -48.64
C SER A 536 -6.56 13.27 -48.35
N LEU A 537 -7.41 14.26 -48.57
CA LEU A 537 -8.86 14.17 -48.41
C LEU A 537 -9.52 13.26 -49.45
N SER A 538 -8.82 12.95 -50.55
CA SER A 538 -9.27 12.02 -51.60
C SER A 538 -8.57 10.65 -51.56
N HIS A 539 -7.34 10.55 -51.07
CA HIS A 539 -6.54 9.30 -51.08
C HIS A 539 -6.21 8.75 -49.68
N GLY A 540 -6.51 9.48 -48.60
CA GLY A 540 -6.24 9.07 -47.23
C GLY A 540 -4.78 9.25 -46.81
N VAL A 541 -4.24 8.25 -46.09
CA VAL A 541 -2.90 8.30 -45.47
C VAL A 541 -1.99 7.21 -46.02
N GLN A 542 -0.72 7.55 -46.26
CA GLN A 542 0.30 6.58 -46.63
C GLN A 542 0.81 5.80 -45.39
N TRP A 543 0.17 4.67 -45.08
CA TRP A 543 0.50 3.82 -43.92
C TRP A 543 1.88 3.15 -43.97
N ASP A 544 2.42 2.90 -45.17
CA ASP A 544 3.72 2.25 -45.38
C ASP A 544 4.93 3.20 -45.37
N ARG A 545 4.73 4.46 -44.95
CA ARG A 545 5.78 5.48 -44.92
C ARG A 545 6.91 5.16 -43.94
N LYS A 546 8.11 5.63 -44.26
CA LYS A 546 9.25 5.67 -43.34
C LYS A 546 9.46 7.09 -42.84
N PHE A 547 9.53 7.25 -41.52
CA PHE A 547 9.95 8.51 -40.87
C PHE A 547 11.47 8.61 -40.82
N GLY A 548 11.99 9.85 -40.92
CA GLY A 548 13.43 10.11 -40.94
C GLY A 548 14.08 10.06 -39.56
N THR A 549 13.31 10.44 -38.52
CA THR A 549 13.74 10.43 -37.11
C THR A 549 12.76 9.64 -36.25
N GLN A 550 13.25 9.08 -35.13
CA GLN A 550 12.44 8.37 -34.12
C GLN A 550 11.45 7.35 -34.71
N HIS A 551 11.90 6.60 -35.74
CA HIS A 551 11.03 5.82 -36.64
C HIS A 551 9.97 4.98 -35.91
N ASN A 552 10.40 4.18 -34.92
CA ASN A 552 9.52 3.27 -34.18
C ASN A 552 8.40 4.02 -33.43
N SER A 553 8.74 5.14 -32.78
CA SER A 553 7.80 5.97 -32.04
C SER A 553 6.80 6.65 -32.98
N SER A 554 7.27 7.16 -34.13
CA SER A 554 6.42 7.78 -35.16
C SER A 554 5.45 6.76 -35.77
N VAL A 555 5.90 5.53 -36.03
CA VAL A 555 5.05 4.41 -36.50
C VAL A 555 4.01 4.00 -35.44
N MET A 556 4.41 3.91 -34.16
CA MET A 556 3.49 3.64 -33.05
C MET A 556 2.37 4.67 -32.97
N HIS A 557 2.72 5.97 -33.00
CA HIS A 557 1.74 7.07 -32.97
C HIS A 557 0.86 7.11 -34.22
N LEU A 558 1.41 6.90 -35.43
CA LEU A 558 0.62 6.82 -36.66
C LEU A 558 -0.47 5.74 -36.54
N PHE A 559 -0.08 4.51 -36.22
CA PHE A 559 -1.04 3.42 -36.07
C PHE A 559 -1.91 3.54 -34.81
N SER A 560 -1.55 4.35 -33.81
CA SER A 560 -2.39 4.57 -32.62
C SER A 560 -3.70 5.31 -32.95
N LEU A 561 -3.75 5.96 -34.12
CA LEU A 561 -4.80 6.90 -34.54
C LEU A 561 -5.00 8.08 -33.57
N CYS A 562 -4.04 8.38 -32.69
CA CYS A 562 -4.18 9.45 -31.69
C CYS A 562 -4.64 10.79 -32.31
N LEU A 563 -4.13 11.15 -33.50
CA LEU A 563 -4.55 12.36 -34.22
C LEU A 563 -6.05 12.35 -34.56
N VAL A 564 -6.63 11.20 -34.90
CA VAL A 564 -8.08 11.06 -35.11
C VAL A 564 -8.83 11.35 -33.82
N GLY A 565 -8.33 10.86 -32.68
CA GLY A 565 -8.87 11.22 -31.35
C GLY A 565 -8.83 12.73 -31.08
N GLN A 566 -7.71 13.40 -31.40
CA GLN A 566 -7.56 14.85 -31.26
C GLN A 566 -8.48 15.63 -32.22
N LEU A 567 -8.63 15.19 -33.48
CA LEU A 567 -9.56 15.77 -34.45
C LEU A 567 -11.02 15.66 -33.96
N LEU A 568 -11.42 14.49 -33.45
CA LEU A 568 -12.75 14.26 -32.88
C LEU A 568 -13.00 15.11 -31.62
N ALA A 569 -12.00 15.28 -30.75
CA ALA A 569 -12.07 16.21 -29.62
C ALA A 569 -12.18 17.66 -30.08
N THR A 570 -11.47 18.04 -31.14
CA THR A 570 -11.53 19.39 -31.75
C THR A 570 -12.92 19.69 -32.31
N PHE A 571 -13.54 18.72 -32.99
CA PHE A 571 -14.92 18.81 -33.44
C PHE A 571 -15.88 19.01 -32.26
N LEU A 572 -15.82 18.19 -31.22
CA LEU A 572 -16.70 18.33 -30.04
C LEU A 572 -16.53 19.67 -29.31
N GLN A 573 -15.32 20.23 -29.27
CA GLN A 573 -15.05 21.50 -28.60
C GLN A 573 -15.52 22.72 -29.40
N SER A 574 -15.38 22.70 -30.73
CA SER A 574 -15.47 23.89 -31.59
C SER A 574 -16.46 23.79 -32.76
N ASN A 575 -17.15 22.65 -32.90
CA ASN A 575 -18.00 22.30 -34.04
C ASN A 575 -17.29 22.48 -35.40
N ASN A 576 -16.00 22.10 -35.45
CA ASN A 576 -15.17 22.20 -36.64
C ASN A 576 -15.39 20.99 -37.58
N ASP A 577 -16.23 21.18 -38.59
CA ASP A 577 -16.58 20.15 -39.58
C ASP A 577 -15.37 19.67 -40.41
N ASP A 578 -14.37 20.53 -40.68
CA ASP A 578 -13.14 20.15 -41.38
C ASP A 578 -12.29 19.18 -40.53
N ALA A 579 -12.27 19.35 -39.21
CA ALA A 579 -11.63 18.40 -38.29
C ALA A 579 -12.35 17.03 -38.32
N LEU A 580 -13.69 17.03 -38.27
CA LEU A 580 -14.49 15.79 -38.36
C LEU A 580 -14.30 15.10 -39.72
N ARG A 581 -14.35 15.85 -40.83
CA ARG A 581 -14.10 15.34 -42.18
C ARG A 581 -12.72 14.71 -42.30
N THR A 582 -11.69 15.39 -41.79
CA THR A 582 -10.31 14.85 -41.78
C THR A 582 -10.23 13.58 -40.93
N ALA A 583 -10.91 13.53 -39.78
CA ALA A 583 -10.95 12.35 -38.92
C ALA A 583 -11.58 11.14 -39.62
N VAL A 584 -12.70 11.33 -40.31
CA VAL A 584 -13.40 10.30 -41.09
C VAL A 584 -12.49 9.77 -42.20
N VAL A 585 -11.84 10.63 -42.99
CA VAL A 585 -10.95 10.21 -44.08
C VAL A 585 -9.77 9.38 -43.56
N VAL A 586 -9.11 9.81 -42.47
CA VAL A 586 -8.00 9.05 -41.87
C VAL A 586 -8.49 7.70 -41.34
N LEU A 587 -9.64 7.68 -40.67
CA LEU A 587 -10.22 6.45 -40.12
C LEU A 587 -10.66 5.47 -41.22
N GLU A 588 -11.28 5.96 -42.30
CA GLU A 588 -11.65 5.12 -43.44
C GLU A 588 -10.42 4.54 -44.14
N SER A 589 -9.41 5.38 -44.40
CA SER A 589 -8.13 4.93 -44.95
C SER A 589 -7.48 3.85 -44.07
N PHE A 590 -7.52 4.02 -42.75
CA PHE A 590 -7.04 3.01 -41.80
C PHE A 590 -7.86 1.71 -41.88
N LEU A 591 -9.19 1.78 -41.89
CA LEU A 591 -10.07 0.62 -41.96
C LEU A 591 -9.89 -0.14 -43.27
N ASN A 592 -9.67 0.56 -44.39
CA ASN A 592 -9.31 -0.05 -45.67
C ASN A 592 -7.96 -0.78 -45.56
N TYR A 593 -6.91 -0.10 -45.07
CA TYR A 593 -5.56 -0.68 -44.93
C TYR A 593 -5.52 -1.87 -43.98
N SER A 594 -6.19 -1.78 -42.82
CA SER A 594 -6.26 -2.80 -41.78
C SER A 594 -7.21 -3.96 -42.10
N SER A 595 -8.03 -3.88 -43.15
CA SER A 595 -8.85 -5.01 -43.60
C SER A 595 -8.05 -6.10 -44.32
N VAL A 596 -6.83 -5.78 -44.76
CA VAL A 596 -5.87 -6.73 -45.32
C VAL A 596 -5.18 -7.50 -44.17
N PRO A 597 -5.28 -8.84 -44.10
CA PRO A 597 -4.78 -9.62 -42.95
C PRO A 597 -3.30 -9.41 -42.63
N ASP A 598 -2.43 -9.33 -43.64
CA ASP A 598 -0.99 -9.13 -43.45
C ASP A 598 -0.68 -7.74 -42.85
N ASN A 599 -1.43 -6.71 -43.27
CA ASN A 599 -1.31 -5.37 -42.69
C ASN A 599 -1.77 -5.36 -41.23
N GLN A 600 -2.92 -5.98 -40.94
CA GLN A 600 -3.45 -6.10 -39.58
C GLN A 600 -2.46 -6.81 -38.64
N LEU A 601 -1.87 -7.91 -39.10
CA LEU A 601 -0.82 -8.67 -38.39
C LEU A 601 0.44 -7.84 -38.18
N ARG A 602 0.87 -7.04 -39.18
CA ARG A 602 2.02 -6.14 -39.06
C ARG A 602 1.76 -5.02 -38.05
N ILE A 603 0.57 -4.43 -38.06
CA ILE A 603 0.18 -3.38 -37.10
C ILE A 603 0.30 -3.89 -35.65
N GLY A 604 -0.12 -5.12 -35.38
CA GLY A 604 0.03 -5.74 -34.05
C GLY A 604 1.47 -6.10 -33.65
N LYS A 605 2.43 -6.06 -34.59
CA LYS A 605 3.84 -6.45 -34.38
C LYS A 605 4.83 -5.27 -34.34
N ILE A 606 4.35 -4.03 -34.46
CA ILE A 606 5.20 -2.84 -34.34
C ILE A 606 5.78 -2.73 -32.91
N PRO A 607 6.95 -2.09 -32.72
CA PRO A 607 7.42 -1.73 -31.39
C PRO A 607 6.35 -0.92 -30.64
N SER A 608 6.05 -1.32 -29.40
CA SER A 608 4.97 -0.75 -28.59
C SER A 608 3.57 -0.84 -29.24
N GLY A 609 3.31 -1.91 -30.01
CA GLY A 609 1.99 -2.19 -30.59
C GLY A 609 0.86 -2.35 -29.56
N ASP A 610 1.21 -2.72 -28.31
CA ASP A 610 0.30 -2.75 -27.16
C ASP A 610 -0.23 -1.35 -26.80
N HIS A 611 0.67 -0.37 -26.66
CA HIS A 611 0.33 1.05 -26.50
C HIS A 611 -0.52 1.54 -27.69
N SER A 612 -0.10 1.22 -28.92
CA SER A 612 -0.81 1.63 -30.13
C SER A 612 -2.25 1.10 -30.18
N ALA A 613 -2.46 -0.17 -29.83
CA ALA A 613 -3.79 -0.80 -29.77
C ALA A 613 -4.68 -0.21 -28.67
N ALA A 614 -4.12 0.05 -27.49
CA ALA A 614 -4.84 0.70 -26.39
C ALA A 614 -5.40 2.07 -26.79
N THR A 615 -4.55 2.94 -27.31
CA THR A 615 -4.94 4.27 -27.80
C THR A 615 -5.94 4.16 -28.95
N ARG A 616 -5.76 3.23 -29.89
CA ARG A 616 -6.69 3.03 -31.01
C ARG A 616 -8.08 2.62 -30.55
N VAL A 617 -8.19 1.74 -29.56
CA VAL A 617 -9.48 1.37 -28.95
C VAL A 617 -10.19 2.60 -28.39
N LYS A 618 -9.48 3.48 -27.66
CA LYS A 618 -10.04 4.76 -27.20
C LYS A 618 -10.51 5.66 -28.35
N VAL A 619 -9.76 5.75 -29.46
CA VAL A 619 -10.17 6.52 -30.65
C VAL A 619 -11.45 5.97 -31.29
N LEU A 620 -11.56 4.66 -31.44
CA LEU A 620 -12.74 4.02 -32.04
C LEU A 620 -13.99 4.22 -31.16
N ILE A 621 -13.85 4.15 -29.83
CA ILE A 621 -14.91 4.52 -28.87
C ILE A 621 -15.26 6.00 -28.99
N LYS A 622 -14.26 6.89 -29.10
CA LYS A 622 -14.47 8.34 -29.27
C LYS A 622 -15.27 8.65 -30.55
N TYR A 623 -15.01 7.93 -31.63
CA TYR A 623 -15.79 8.07 -32.87
C TYR A 623 -17.27 7.70 -32.67
N ILE A 624 -17.54 6.57 -32.01
CA ILE A 624 -18.92 6.13 -31.69
C ILE A 624 -19.62 7.16 -30.78
N GLN A 625 -18.90 7.75 -29.81
CA GLN A 625 -19.42 8.84 -28.98
C GLN A 625 -19.83 10.06 -29.82
N VAL A 626 -18.98 10.52 -30.75
CA VAL A 626 -19.28 11.67 -31.61
C VAL A 626 -20.47 11.38 -32.52
N MET A 627 -20.53 10.19 -33.13
CA MET A 627 -21.62 9.82 -34.03
C MET A 627 -22.98 9.69 -33.32
N ARG A 628 -23.03 9.44 -32.00
CA ARG A 628 -24.29 9.43 -31.25
C ARG A 628 -25.01 10.79 -31.27
N GLU A 629 -24.25 11.88 -31.34
CA GLU A 629 -24.77 13.25 -31.34
C GLU A 629 -24.91 13.83 -32.77
N ALA A 630 -24.48 13.09 -33.80
CA ALA A 630 -24.57 13.49 -35.21
C ALA A 630 -25.95 13.16 -35.82
N GLN A 631 -26.43 14.02 -36.73
CA GLN A 631 -27.75 13.87 -37.35
C GLN A 631 -27.76 12.99 -38.62
N ASP A 632 -26.62 12.84 -39.29
CA ASP A 632 -26.46 12.05 -40.51
C ASP A 632 -25.32 11.04 -40.30
N ILE A 633 -25.66 9.75 -40.21
CA ILE A 633 -24.75 8.67 -39.80
C ILE A 633 -24.72 7.61 -40.90
N ASP A 634 -23.56 7.43 -41.54
CA ASP A 634 -23.32 6.24 -42.36
C ASP A 634 -23.25 5.01 -41.46
N GLY A 635 -24.34 4.24 -41.45
CA GLY A 635 -24.43 3.04 -40.63
C GLY A 635 -23.54 1.88 -41.08
N ALA A 636 -23.16 1.82 -42.37
CA ALA A 636 -22.21 0.83 -42.86
C ALA A 636 -20.79 1.19 -42.40
N PHE A 637 -20.44 2.47 -42.43
CA PHE A 637 -19.17 2.94 -41.88
C PHE A 637 -19.08 2.75 -40.36
N LEU A 638 -20.14 3.08 -39.60
CA LEU A 638 -20.17 2.86 -38.15
C LEU A 638 -20.02 1.38 -37.79
N GLN A 639 -20.63 0.46 -38.55
CA GLN A 639 -20.44 -0.97 -38.35
C GLN A 639 -18.97 -1.38 -38.53
N ARG A 640 -18.28 -0.88 -39.57
CA ARG A 640 -16.84 -1.16 -39.78
C ARG A 640 -15.97 -0.64 -38.64
N VAL A 641 -16.31 0.52 -38.05
CA VAL A 641 -15.65 1.05 -36.86
C VAL A 641 -15.87 0.14 -35.65
N TYR A 642 -17.10 -0.33 -35.44
CA TYR A 642 -17.46 -1.25 -34.35
C TYR A 642 -16.76 -2.61 -34.48
N ASP A 643 -16.68 -3.17 -35.69
CA ASP A 643 -15.99 -4.43 -35.97
C ASP A 643 -14.47 -4.29 -35.73
N CYS A 644 -13.89 -3.13 -36.08
CA CYS A 644 -12.50 -2.82 -35.78
C CYS A 644 -12.25 -2.68 -34.27
N LEU A 645 -13.16 -2.03 -33.54
CA LEU A 645 -13.12 -1.93 -32.08
C LEU A 645 -13.17 -3.32 -31.43
N LYS A 646 -14.04 -4.21 -31.93
CA LYS A 646 -14.13 -5.60 -31.47
C LYS A 646 -12.82 -6.36 -31.68
N TYR A 647 -12.24 -6.28 -32.89
CA TYR A 647 -10.97 -6.94 -33.19
C TYR A 647 -9.84 -6.49 -32.26
N TRP A 648 -9.65 -5.18 -32.06
CA TRP A 648 -8.56 -4.69 -31.21
C TRP A 648 -8.85 -4.89 -29.71
N SER A 649 -10.12 -5.06 -29.31
CA SER A 649 -10.50 -5.48 -27.95
C SER A 649 -10.18 -6.96 -27.71
N ASP A 650 -10.44 -7.86 -28.68
CA ASP A 650 -9.99 -9.25 -28.61
C ASP A 650 -8.46 -9.35 -28.53
N TRP A 651 -7.76 -8.55 -29.35
CA TRP A 651 -6.31 -8.49 -29.36
C TRP A 651 -5.74 -8.02 -28.01
N LEU A 652 -6.34 -7.00 -27.38
CA LEU A 652 -5.95 -6.57 -26.03
C LEU A 652 -6.34 -7.58 -24.95
N ALA A 653 -7.42 -8.34 -25.12
CA ALA A 653 -7.84 -9.38 -24.19
C ALA A 653 -6.88 -10.59 -24.19
N ASP A 654 -6.24 -10.92 -25.31
CA ASP A 654 -5.26 -12.02 -25.37
C ASP A 654 -4.05 -11.78 -24.44
N SER A 655 -3.78 -12.76 -23.57
CA SER A 655 -2.58 -12.77 -22.70
C SER A 655 -1.26 -12.80 -23.47
N ASN A 656 -1.23 -13.31 -24.71
CA ASN A 656 -0.04 -13.32 -25.57
C ASN A 656 0.43 -11.91 -25.98
N HIS A 657 -0.42 -10.90 -25.80
CA HIS A 657 -0.17 -9.51 -26.19
C HIS A 657 -0.04 -8.57 -24.98
N TYR A 658 -0.26 -9.11 -23.77
CA TYR A 658 -0.21 -8.40 -22.51
C TYR A 658 1.20 -8.40 -21.90
N LYS A 659 1.61 -7.26 -21.33
CA LYS A 659 2.86 -7.10 -20.58
C LYS A 659 2.57 -6.47 -19.21
N LYS A 660 3.31 -6.87 -18.18
CA LYS A 660 3.16 -6.32 -16.82
C LYS A 660 3.94 -4.99 -16.69
N ASN A 661 3.44 -3.94 -17.34
CA ASN A 661 4.03 -2.59 -17.36
C ASN A 661 2.95 -1.51 -17.58
N ASN A 662 3.39 -0.24 -17.69
CA ASN A 662 2.56 0.91 -18.02
C ASN A 662 1.69 0.72 -19.30
N HIS A 663 2.21 0.12 -20.38
CA HIS A 663 1.40 -0.22 -21.57
C HIS A 663 0.30 -1.25 -21.27
N GLY A 664 0.59 -2.26 -20.43
CA GLY A 664 -0.41 -3.22 -19.96
C GLY A 664 -1.53 -2.57 -19.16
N LEU A 665 -1.22 -1.53 -18.38
CA LEU A 665 -2.21 -0.72 -17.68
C LEU A 665 -3.09 0.04 -18.69
N MET A 666 -2.49 0.76 -19.64
CA MET A 666 -3.21 1.48 -20.70
C MET A 666 -4.13 0.54 -21.51
N GLY A 667 -3.63 -0.63 -21.88
CA GLY A 667 -4.39 -1.67 -22.59
C GLY A 667 -5.55 -2.21 -21.77
N SER A 668 -5.36 -2.42 -20.46
CA SER A 668 -6.42 -2.91 -19.57
C SER A 668 -7.49 -1.84 -19.31
N ILE A 669 -7.10 -0.58 -19.11
CA ILE A 669 -8.04 0.57 -19.04
C ILE A 669 -8.86 0.66 -20.34
N SER A 670 -8.21 0.53 -21.49
CA SER A 670 -8.88 0.59 -22.81
C SER A 670 -9.82 -0.59 -23.04
N LEU A 671 -9.45 -1.79 -22.57
CA LEU A 671 -10.33 -2.98 -22.61
C LEU A 671 -11.55 -2.83 -21.70
N LEU A 672 -11.39 -2.18 -20.54
CA LEU A 672 -12.49 -1.81 -19.65
C LEU A 672 -13.40 -0.73 -20.27
N HIS A 673 -12.84 0.24 -21.00
CA HIS A 673 -13.64 1.16 -21.82
C HIS A 673 -14.44 0.43 -22.90
N SER A 674 -13.84 -0.54 -23.60
CA SER A 674 -14.54 -1.39 -24.57
C SER A 674 -15.69 -2.15 -23.93
N ALA A 675 -15.49 -2.74 -22.75
CA ALA A 675 -16.55 -3.45 -22.03
C ALA A 675 -17.78 -2.55 -21.78
N VAL A 676 -17.57 -1.31 -21.34
CA VAL A 676 -18.66 -0.33 -21.16
C VAL A 676 -19.32 0.03 -22.49
N GLN A 677 -18.55 0.31 -23.56
CA GLN A 677 -19.09 0.64 -24.88
C GLN A 677 -19.83 -0.54 -25.55
N PHE A 678 -19.49 -1.79 -25.21
CA PHE A 678 -20.20 -2.97 -25.70
C PHE A 678 -21.45 -3.33 -24.88
N GLY A 679 -21.63 -2.75 -23.69
CA GLY A 679 -22.85 -2.85 -22.90
C GLY A 679 -23.28 -4.30 -22.62
N THR A 680 -24.40 -4.72 -23.20
CA THR A 680 -24.98 -6.05 -23.00
C THR A 680 -24.48 -7.12 -24.00
N ALA A 681 -23.43 -6.85 -24.77
CA ALA A 681 -22.88 -7.85 -25.69
C ALA A 681 -22.26 -9.04 -24.90
N PRO A 682 -22.38 -10.30 -25.39
CA PRO A 682 -21.98 -11.49 -24.62
C PRO A 682 -20.51 -11.54 -24.16
N TYR A 683 -19.62 -10.82 -24.86
CA TYR A 683 -18.19 -10.73 -24.57
C TYR A 683 -17.79 -9.54 -23.67
N ALA A 684 -18.71 -8.61 -23.39
CA ALA A 684 -18.41 -7.40 -22.62
C ALA A 684 -18.00 -7.71 -21.17
N SER A 685 -18.64 -8.69 -20.53
CA SER A 685 -18.27 -9.17 -19.20
C SER A 685 -16.84 -9.73 -19.16
N ALA A 686 -16.49 -10.61 -20.11
CA ALA A 686 -15.15 -11.19 -20.19
C ALA A 686 -14.05 -10.13 -20.33
N TYR A 687 -14.29 -9.05 -21.09
CA TYR A 687 -13.38 -7.91 -21.17
C TYR A 687 -13.27 -7.15 -19.85
N LEU A 688 -14.39 -6.91 -19.16
CA LEU A 688 -14.41 -6.25 -17.85
C LEU A 688 -13.64 -7.06 -16.80
N ASP A 689 -13.80 -8.38 -16.78
CA ASP A 689 -13.14 -9.28 -15.84
C ASP A 689 -11.63 -9.36 -16.12
N VAL A 690 -11.22 -9.55 -17.38
CA VAL A 690 -9.81 -9.56 -17.78
C VAL A 690 -9.13 -8.22 -17.45
N ALA A 691 -9.79 -7.10 -17.76
CA ALA A 691 -9.26 -5.78 -17.45
C ALA A 691 -9.14 -5.53 -15.95
N THR A 692 -10.21 -5.79 -15.19
CA THR A 692 -10.24 -5.58 -13.72
C THR A 692 -9.15 -6.38 -13.02
N ASN A 693 -9.01 -7.67 -13.36
CA ASN A 693 -7.98 -8.53 -12.79
C ASN A 693 -6.57 -8.01 -13.12
N ARG A 694 -6.31 -7.62 -14.38
CA ARG A 694 -5.01 -7.07 -14.80
C ARG A 694 -4.68 -5.75 -14.11
N ILE A 695 -5.63 -4.83 -13.99
CA ILE A 695 -5.45 -3.53 -13.32
C ILE A 695 -5.09 -3.74 -11.85
N ILE A 696 -5.78 -4.64 -11.14
CA ILE A 696 -5.51 -4.94 -9.73
C ILE A 696 -4.15 -5.64 -9.56
N GLU A 697 -3.82 -6.63 -10.40
CA GLU A 697 -2.49 -7.26 -10.41
C GLU A 697 -1.36 -6.26 -10.69
N LEU A 698 -1.55 -5.37 -11.67
CA LEU A 698 -0.58 -4.34 -12.02
C LEU A 698 -0.37 -3.38 -10.87
N GLY A 699 -1.42 -2.83 -10.28
CA GLY A 699 -1.27 -1.89 -9.16
C GLY A 699 -0.58 -2.53 -7.95
N LYS A 700 -0.86 -3.81 -7.66
CA LYS A 700 -0.18 -4.58 -6.59
C LYS A 700 1.31 -4.86 -6.89
N SER A 701 1.70 -4.97 -8.15
CA SER A 701 3.06 -5.33 -8.57
C SER A 701 3.93 -4.15 -9.01
N SER A 702 3.32 -3.04 -9.46
CA SER A 702 4.01 -1.85 -9.96
C SER A 702 4.39 -0.88 -8.85
N PHE A 703 3.67 -0.91 -7.72
CA PHE A 703 3.99 -0.11 -6.54
C PHE A 703 4.54 -0.98 -5.41
N ASP A 704 5.34 -0.38 -4.53
CA ASP A 704 5.76 -1.00 -3.27
C ASP A 704 4.74 -0.84 -2.15
N ARG A 705 4.98 -1.52 -1.01
CA ARG A 705 4.08 -1.44 0.14
C ARG A 705 3.86 0.00 0.64
N ASP A 706 4.83 0.88 0.41
CA ASP A 706 4.92 2.25 0.90
C ASP A 706 4.41 3.27 -0.14
N GLY A 707 4.08 2.81 -1.35
CA GLY A 707 3.41 3.54 -2.42
C GLY A 707 4.31 4.04 -3.55
N LEU A 708 5.62 3.77 -3.56
CA LEU A 708 6.49 4.23 -4.65
C LEU A 708 6.39 3.30 -5.88
N CYS A 709 6.55 3.85 -7.09
CA CYS A 709 6.51 3.04 -8.32
C CYS A 709 7.88 2.41 -8.59
N ASN A 710 7.88 1.15 -9.04
CA ASN A 710 9.08 0.33 -9.18
C ASN A 710 9.95 0.66 -10.41
N GLU A 711 9.49 1.52 -11.33
CA GLU A 711 10.22 1.92 -12.56
C GLU A 711 11.41 2.87 -12.28
N ASN A 712 11.76 3.08 -11.00
CA ASN A 712 12.83 3.96 -10.48
C ASN A 712 12.83 5.41 -11.01
N THR A 713 11.78 5.81 -11.72
CA THR A 713 11.62 7.11 -12.38
C THR A 713 10.40 7.82 -11.79
N ILE A 714 10.61 9.00 -11.17
CA ILE A 714 9.52 9.72 -10.48
C ILE A 714 8.47 10.25 -11.48
N GLY A 715 8.88 10.55 -12.71
CA GLY A 715 7.96 10.86 -13.81
C GLY A 715 6.97 9.74 -14.13
N TYR A 716 7.44 8.48 -14.22
CA TYR A 716 6.56 7.32 -14.45
C TYR A 716 5.69 6.99 -13.25
N HIS A 717 6.16 7.22 -12.02
CA HIS A 717 5.30 7.16 -10.84
C HIS A 717 4.08 8.10 -10.99
N ASN A 718 4.32 9.37 -11.34
CA ASN A 718 3.25 10.35 -11.52
C ASN A 718 2.35 10.02 -12.73
N PHE A 719 2.91 9.51 -13.83
CA PHE A 719 2.15 9.02 -14.99
C PHE A 719 1.17 7.90 -14.60
N ASN A 720 1.66 6.85 -13.93
CA ASN A 720 0.79 5.75 -13.47
C ASN A 720 -0.29 6.27 -12.52
N LEU A 721 0.08 7.13 -11.56
CA LEU A 721 -0.86 7.74 -10.62
C LEU A 721 -1.96 8.54 -11.33
N HIS A 722 -1.64 9.26 -12.40
CA HIS A 722 -2.62 9.94 -13.25
C HIS A 722 -3.60 8.95 -13.89
N CYS A 723 -3.11 7.90 -14.56
CA CYS A 723 -3.97 6.89 -15.18
C CYS A 723 -4.88 6.16 -14.17
N TYR A 724 -4.40 5.88 -12.96
CA TYR A 724 -5.23 5.29 -11.91
C TYR A 724 -6.31 6.27 -11.40
N ARG A 725 -6.01 7.57 -11.30
CA ARG A 725 -7.00 8.62 -10.96
C ARG A 725 -8.07 8.76 -12.03
N GLY A 726 -7.68 8.86 -13.30
CA GLY A 726 -8.61 8.91 -14.43
C GLY A 726 -9.50 7.66 -14.52
N LEU A 727 -8.94 6.48 -14.22
CA LEU A 727 -9.71 5.24 -14.09
C LEU A 727 -10.68 5.26 -12.89
N LEU A 728 -10.29 5.79 -11.73
CA LEU A 728 -11.19 5.90 -10.58
C LEU A 728 -12.40 6.80 -10.89
N GLU A 729 -12.18 7.95 -11.53
CA GLU A 729 -13.26 8.82 -11.99
C GLU A 729 -14.17 8.12 -13.00
N PHE A 730 -13.60 7.37 -13.94
CA PHE A 730 -14.34 6.57 -14.90
C PHE A 730 -15.19 5.49 -14.22
N CYS A 731 -14.60 4.69 -13.33
CA CYS A 731 -15.29 3.64 -12.59
C CYS A 731 -16.44 4.19 -11.75
N ASN A 732 -16.24 5.33 -11.07
CA ASN A 732 -17.28 6.02 -10.31
C ASN A 732 -18.41 6.55 -11.20
N TYR A 733 -18.09 7.12 -12.37
CA TYR A 733 -19.11 7.65 -13.29
C TYR A 733 -20.06 6.58 -13.84
N TYR A 734 -19.54 5.39 -14.15
CA TYR A 734 -20.33 4.27 -14.68
C TYR A 734 -20.82 3.27 -13.62
N GLY A 735 -20.52 3.50 -12.33
CA GLY A 735 -20.92 2.59 -11.25
C GLY A 735 -20.32 1.19 -11.38
N LEU A 736 -19.03 1.10 -11.75
CA LEU A 736 -18.34 -0.17 -11.97
C LEU A 736 -17.95 -0.85 -10.64
N SER A 737 -17.22 -1.95 -10.74
CA SER A 737 -16.83 -2.82 -9.62
C SER A 737 -16.32 -2.04 -8.39
N GLU A 738 -17.04 -2.14 -7.28
CA GLU A 738 -16.68 -1.54 -5.99
C GLU A 738 -15.34 -2.08 -5.46
N ILE A 739 -14.98 -3.31 -5.79
CA ILE A 739 -13.66 -3.91 -5.47
C ILE A 739 -12.55 -3.14 -6.20
N LEU A 740 -12.78 -2.82 -7.48
CA LEU A 740 -11.83 -2.03 -8.28
C LEU A 740 -11.75 -0.60 -7.74
N ILE A 741 -12.90 0.06 -7.47
CA ILE A 741 -12.96 1.42 -6.90
C ILE A 741 -12.19 1.49 -5.57
N THR A 742 -12.49 0.60 -4.62
CA THR A 742 -11.80 0.56 -3.30
C THR A 742 -10.30 0.35 -3.46
N PHE A 743 -9.89 -0.57 -4.35
CA PHE A 743 -8.47 -0.81 -4.63
C PHE A 743 -7.78 0.42 -5.22
N LEU A 744 -8.44 1.14 -6.13
CA LEU A 744 -7.93 2.36 -6.74
C LEU A 744 -7.77 3.47 -5.69
N GLU A 745 -8.76 3.67 -4.81
CA GLU A 745 -8.69 4.65 -3.72
C GLU A 745 -7.50 4.37 -2.77
N GLU A 746 -7.34 3.13 -2.32
CA GLU A 746 -6.21 2.72 -1.47
C GLU A 746 -4.85 2.87 -2.17
N LEU A 747 -4.77 2.55 -3.46
CA LEU A 747 -3.55 2.67 -4.26
C LEU A 747 -3.18 4.14 -4.49
N ILE A 748 -4.13 4.95 -4.95
CA ILE A 748 -3.97 6.38 -5.26
C ILE A 748 -3.57 7.14 -4.00
N LEU A 749 -4.21 6.88 -2.85
CA LEU A 749 -3.85 7.53 -1.59
C LEU A 749 -2.39 7.25 -1.21
N ARG A 750 -1.95 5.99 -1.32
CA ARG A 750 -0.59 5.59 -0.95
C ARG A 750 0.46 6.12 -1.91
N ALA A 751 0.19 6.04 -3.21
CA ALA A 751 1.05 6.57 -4.25
C ALA A 751 1.18 8.10 -4.16
N THR A 752 0.07 8.82 -3.92
CA THR A 752 0.10 10.26 -3.67
C THR A 752 0.99 10.59 -2.46
N ASN A 753 0.83 9.89 -1.34
CA ASN A 753 1.68 10.06 -0.15
C ASN A 753 3.18 9.80 -0.46
N ALA A 754 3.51 8.84 -1.32
CA ALA A 754 4.88 8.59 -1.74
C ALA A 754 5.44 9.74 -2.59
N LEU A 755 4.65 10.25 -3.56
CA LEU A 755 5.04 11.34 -4.44
C LEU A 755 5.36 12.64 -3.68
N GLU A 756 4.61 12.96 -2.61
CA GLU A 756 4.86 14.13 -1.77
C GLU A 756 6.29 14.19 -1.20
N PHE A 757 6.87 13.03 -0.85
CA PHE A 757 8.28 12.96 -0.42
C PHE A 757 9.23 13.13 -1.62
N CYS A 758 8.92 12.52 -2.76
CA CYS A 758 9.80 12.42 -3.93
C CYS A 758 9.90 13.69 -4.79
N VAL A 759 8.89 14.57 -4.81
CA VAL A 759 8.98 15.86 -5.52
C VAL A 759 10.03 16.80 -4.88
N TRP A 760 10.53 17.76 -5.64
CA TRP A 760 11.33 18.87 -5.09
C TRP A 760 10.50 19.77 -4.17
N GLN A 761 11.15 20.68 -3.43
CA GLN A 761 10.51 21.55 -2.43
C GLN A 761 9.39 22.44 -3.02
N ASP A 762 9.45 22.75 -4.32
CA ASP A 762 8.44 23.51 -5.07
C ASP A 762 7.30 22.64 -5.64
N GLY A 763 7.31 21.33 -5.40
CA GLY A 763 6.34 20.38 -5.93
C GLY A 763 6.64 19.90 -7.36
N SER A 764 7.76 20.29 -7.97
CA SER A 764 8.13 19.81 -9.29
C SER A 764 8.74 18.39 -9.27
N ILE A 765 8.57 17.67 -10.38
CA ILE A 765 9.11 16.32 -10.58
C ILE A 765 10.63 16.43 -10.83
N PRO A 766 11.48 15.74 -10.06
CA PRO A 766 12.92 15.71 -10.30
C PRO A 766 13.26 14.91 -11.57
N PRO A 767 14.32 15.28 -12.32
CA PRO A 767 14.70 14.61 -13.56
C PRO A 767 15.54 13.35 -13.29
N ILE A 768 15.01 12.44 -12.47
CA ILE A 768 15.68 11.18 -12.08
C ILE A 768 15.22 10.07 -13.02
N GLY A 769 16.16 9.43 -13.71
CA GLY A 769 15.88 8.37 -14.67
C GLY A 769 15.21 8.93 -15.94
N ASP A 770 14.23 8.21 -16.47
CA ASP A 770 13.49 8.60 -17.68
C ASP A 770 12.44 9.71 -17.45
N SER A 771 12.75 10.71 -16.60
CA SER A 771 11.89 11.89 -16.37
C SER A 771 12.54 13.22 -16.79
N ALA A 772 11.73 14.10 -17.39
CA ALA A 772 12.02 15.53 -17.49
C ALA A 772 11.58 16.26 -16.21
N VAL A 773 11.97 17.53 -16.04
CA VAL A 773 11.42 18.41 -15.00
C VAL A 773 10.11 19.03 -15.47
N TYR A 774 9.05 18.88 -14.68
CA TYR A 774 7.78 19.56 -14.86
C TYR A 774 7.06 19.76 -13.52
N GLN A 775 6.18 20.76 -13.45
CA GLN A 775 5.39 21.04 -12.26
C GLN A 775 4.22 20.05 -12.13
N VAL A 776 3.94 19.59 -10.92
CA VAL A 776 2.68 18.90 -10.60
C VAL A 776 1.97 19.61 -9.44
N ASP A 777 0.65 19.40 -9.34
CA ASP A 777 -0.17 19.90 -8.24
C ASP A 777 -0.08 18.95 -7.03
N ILE A 778 1.10 18.94 -6.41
CA ILE A 778 1.43 18.14 -5.23
C ILE A 778 2.17 19.02 -4.21
N VAL A 779 1.69 19.04 -2.97
CA VAL A 779 2.38 19.73 -1.88
C VAL A 779 3.58 18.90 -1.43
N SER A 780 4.76 19.47 -1.56
CA SER A 780 6.02 18.81 -1.17
C SER A 780 6.08 18.56 0.34
N ARG A 781 6.36 17.31 0.74
CA ARG A 781 6.68 16.95 2.12
C ARG A 781 8.20 16.97 2.30
N ASN A 782 8.68 17.95 3.04
CA ASN A 782 10.11 18.24 3.22
C ASN A 782 10.70 17.45 4.40
N GLU A 783 10.60 16.13 4.36
CA GLU A 783 11.04 15.20 5.40
C GLU A 783 11.83 14.03 4.77
N PRO A 784 12.79 13.40 5.47
CA PRO A 784 13.49 12.22 4.98
C PRO A 784 12.54 11.02 4.81
N ARG A 785 12.83 10.14 3.83
CA ARG A 785 12.04 8.94 3.56
C ARG A 785 12.85 7.89 2.81
N CYS A 786 12.73 6.62 3.22
CA CYS A 786 13.26 5.47 2.47
C CYS A 786 12.13 4.56 1.98
N PHE A 787 12.25 4.11 0.74
CA PHE A 787 11.40 3.13 0.07
C PHE A 787 12.25 1.89 -0.22
N TYR A 788 12.48 1.09 0.83
CA TYR A 788 13.39 -0.06 0.82
C TYR A 788 13.11 -1.06 -0.31
N GLU A 789 11.84 -1.30 -0.61
CA GLU A 789 11.43 -2.24 -1.66
C GLU A 789 11.73 -1.71 -3.06
N SER A 790 11.54 -0.41 -3.33
CA SER A 790 11.89 0.20 -4.62
C SER A 790 13.38 0.58 -4.75
N GLY A 791 14.19 0.42 -3.70
CA GLY A 791 15.61 0.78 -3.71
C GLY A 791 15.87 2.29 -3.78
N PHE A 792 14.92 3.12 -3.33
CA PHE A 792 14.98 4.58 -3.46
C PHE A 792 14.86 5.26 -2.09
N ALA A 793 15.59 6.36 -1.89
CA ALA A 793 15.42 7.20 -0.71
C ALA A 793 15.60 8.69 -1.02
N VAL A 794 14.98 9.53 -0.20
CA VAL A 794 15.22 10.97 -0.16
C VAL A 794 15.65 11.40 1.23
N VAL A 795 16.70 12.19 1.31
CA VAL A 795 17.08 12.95 2.50
C VAL A 795 16.73 14.41 2.21
N LYS A 796 15.74 14.93 2.93
CA LYS A 796 15.05 16.16 2.52
C LYS A 796 14.68 17.03 3.71
N ASN A 797 14.86 18.34 3.55
CA ASN A 797 14.32 19.40 4.39
C ASN A 797 13.97 20.62 3.50
N ASN A 798 13.65 21.76 4.11
CA ASN A 798 13.26 22.97 3.36
C ASN A 798 14.36 23.55 2.46
N ASP A 799 15.64 23.34 2.79
CA ASP A 799 16.79 23.85 2.04
C ASP A 799 17.49 22.76 1.21
N LEU A 800 17.46 21.49 1.64
CA LEU A 800 18.24 20.40 1.05
C LEU A 800 17.33 19.30 0.50
N TYR A 801 17.59 18.84 -0.72
CA TYR A 801 17.04 17.61 -1.30
C TYR A 801 18.19 16.76 -1.80
N LEU A 802 18.28 15.51 -1.34
CA LEU A 802 19.23 14.52 -1.82
C LEU A 802 18.47 13.22 -2.11
N SER A 803 18.56 12.70 -3.32
CA SER A 803 18.00 11.38 -3.67
C SER A 803 19.09 10.33 -3.73
N ILE A 804 18.73 9.07 -3.46
CA ILE A 804 19.61 7.90 -3.56
C ILE A 804 18.84 6.79 -4.27
N LEU A 805 19.48 6.12 -5.22
CA LEU A 805 18.92 5.00 -5.96
C LEU A 805 19.91 3.83 -5.94
N CYS A 806 19.49 2.71 -5.38
CA CYS A 806 20.28 1.47 -5.33
C CYS A 806 19.32 0.28 -5.19
N GLY A 807 19.20 -0.51 -6.26
CA GLY A 807 18.20 -1.56 -6.38
C GLY A 807 16.99 -1.17 -7.23
N ALA A 808 16.24 -2.19 -7.64
CA ALA A 808 15.00 -2.09 -8.39
C ALA A 808 14.16 -3.36 -8.18
N ARG A 809 12.84 -3.27 -8.37
CA ARG A 809 11.94 -4.44 -8.47
C ARG A 809 11.64 -4.86 -9.90
N THR A 810 12.07 -4.07 -10.88
CA THR A 810 11.89 -4.34 -12.31
C THR A 810 13.07 -3.78 -13.11
N GLU A 811 13.35 -4.39 -14.25
CA GLU A 811 14.35 -3.93 -15.22
C GLU A 811 13.72 -3.03 -16.32
N ILE A 812 12.44 -2.71 -16.19
CA ILE A 812 11.70 -1.80 -17.07
C ILE A 812 12.04 -0.35 -16.68
N HIS A 813 12.50 0.45 -17.65
CA HIS A 813 12.99 1.84 -17.49
C HIS A 813 14.18 2.03 -16.52
N LYS A 814 14.76 0.94 -16.00
CA LYS A 814 15.94 0.99 -15.11
C LYS A 814 17.21 1.34 -15.89
N GLN A 815 17.97 2.30 -15.39
CA GLN A 815 19.25 2.75 -15.95
C GLN A 815 20.44 2.08 -15.23
N VAL A 816 21.68 2.39 -15.64
CA VAL A 816 22.92 1.87 -15.00
C VAL A 816 23.36 2.83 -13.88
N ASP A 817 22.45 3.00 -12.92
CA ASP A 817 22.41 4.05 -11.90
C ASP A 817 22.41 3.49 -10.46
N ASP A 818 22.74 2.21 -10.25
CA ASP A 818 22.83 1.62 -8.91
C ASP A 818 23.95 2.30 -8.08
N SER A 819 23.60 2.79 -6.89
CA SER A 819 24.38 3.70 -6.02
C SER A 819 24.38 5.20 -6.40
N SER A 820 23.62 5.59 -7.44
CA SER A 820 23.51 6.99 -7.84
C SER A 820 22.86 7.87 -6.78
N MET A 821 23.21 9.15 -6.82
CA MET A 821 22.58 10.18 -5.99
C MET A 821 22.44 11.52 -6.74
N THR A 822 21.44 12.31 -6.37
CA THR A 822 21.35 13.74 -6.74
C THR A 822 21.41 14.59 -5.48
N LEU A 823 21.79 15.87 -5.62
CA LEU A 823 21.87 16.80 -4.50
C LEU A 823 21.52 18.21 -4.96
N ARG A 824 20.53 18.81 -4.32
CA ARG A 824 20.04 20.18 -4.55
C ARG A 824 20.00 20.91 -3.21
N TYR A 825 20.52 22.13 -3.17
CA TYR A 825 20.61 22.95 -1.96
C TYR A 825 20.19 24.38 -2.25
N LYS A 826 19.24 24.92 -1.47
CA LYS A 826 18.61 26.24 -1.65
C LYS A 826 18.15 26.49 -3.08
N ASN A 827 17.46 25.50 -3.66
CA ASN A 827 17.00 25.46 -5.05
C ASN A 827 18.08 25.56 -6.13
N LEU A 828 19.35 25.34 -5.78
CA LEU A 828 20.45 25.18 -6.73
C LEU A 828 20.81 23.69 -6.88
N ASP A 829 20.89 23.22 -8.11
CA ASP A 829 21.33 21.86 -8.43
C ASP A 829 22.86 21.74 -8.24
N ILE A 830 23.30 20.81 -7.39
CA ILE A 830 24.71 20.59 -7.04
C ILE A 830 25.23 19.33 -7.73
N LEU A 831 24.54 18.21 -7.52
CA LEU A 831 24.74 16.95 -8.23
C LEU A 831 23.45 16.59 -8.95
N ILE A 832 23.55 16.22 -10.22
CA ILE A 832 22.40 15.92 -11.09
C ILE A 832 22.45 14.51 -11.64
N ASP A 833 21.32 14.11 -12.21
CA ASP A 833 21.13 12.90 -12.98
C ASP A 833 21.19 13.21 -14.49
N GLY A 834 21.33 12.17 -15.33
CA GLY A 834 21.35 12.29 -16.78
C GLY A 834 20.00 12.73 -17.38
N GLY A 835 18.88 12.29 -16.79
CA GLY A 835 17.53 12.71 -17.17
C GLY A 835 17.02 12.22 -18.54
N ALA A 836 15.85 12.69 -18.94
CA ALA A 836 15.11 12.18 -20.10
C ALA A 836 15.39 12.91 -21.44
N TYR A 837 16.35 12.41 -22.21
CA TYR A 837 16.69 12.96 -23.53
C TYR A 837 15.78 12.46 -24.70
N LEU A 838 16.05 11.25 -25.21
CA LEU A 838 15.36 10.60 -26.34
C LEU A 838 15.24 9.09 -26.06
N TYR A 839 14.37 8.37 -26.77
CA TYR A 839 14.30 6.89 -26.66
C TYR A 839 15.12 6.14 -27.72
N ASP A 840 15.91 6.85 -28.54
CA ASP A 840 16.75 6.20 -29.56
C ASP A 840 18.02 5.62 -28.92
N GLN A 841 18.07 4.29 -28.78
CA GLN A 841 19.19 3.57 -28.18
C GLN A 841 20.47 3.55 -29.03
N ALA A 842 20.40 4.02 -30.28
CA ALA A 842 21.57 4.24 -31.12
C ALA A 842 22.19 5.65 -30.94
N ASP A 843 21.45 6.60 -30.35
CA ASP A 843 21.95 7.95 -30.11
C ASP A 843 23.03 7.95 -28.99
N PRO A 844 24.20 8.58 -29.22
CA PRO A 844 25.30 8.52 -28.27
C PRO A 844 25.05 9.33 -26.98
N TYR A 845 24.22 10.37 -27.02
CA TYR A 845 23.81 11.11 -25.83
C TYR A 845 22.78 10.33 -25.00
N ARG A 846 21.85 9.60 -25.65
CA ARG A 846 20.98 8.65 -24.92
C ARG A 846 21.80 7.58 -24.22
N ARG A 847 22.81 7.01 -24.89
CA ARG A 847 23.74 6.04 -24.28
C ARG A 847 24.60 6.65 -23.16
N CYS A 848 24.95 7.94 -23.25
CA CYS A 848 25.57 8.66 -22.13
C CYS A 848 24.64 8.68 -20.92
N VAL A 849 23.42 9.24 -21.05
CA VAL A 849 22.53 9.51 -19.91
C VAL A 849 21.94 8.25 -19.25
N GLU A 850 21.73 7.14 -19.98
CA GLU A 850 21.24 5.87 -19.39
C GLU A 850 22.35 4.98 -18.77
N SER A 851 23.62 5.27 -19.08
CA SER A 851 24.75 4.51 -18.57
C SER A 851 25.32 5.17 -17.31
N SER A 852 26.28 4.51 -16.65
CA SER A 852 26.97 5.09 -15.49
C SER A 852 27.62 6.46 -15.74
N LEU A 853 27.77 6.91 -17.00
CA LEU A 853 28.27 8.24 -17.37
C LEU A 853 27.28 9.38 -17.04
N GLY A 854 25.98 9.09 -16.92
CA GLY A 854 24.95 10.06 -16.57
C GLY A 854 24.85 10.38 -15.08
N HIS A 855 25.41 9.54 -14.20
CA HIS A 855 25.04 9.50 -12.79
C HIS A 855 26.21 9.80 -11.82
N SER A 856 25.88 10.43 -10.69
CA SER A 856 26.83 10.61 -9.57
C SER A 856 26.83 9.36 -8.67
N GLY A 857 27.76 8.44 -8.87
CA GLY A 857 27.72 7.07 -8.31
C GLY A 857 29.08 6.49 -7.95
N LEU A 858 29.09 5.22 -7.55
CA LEU A 858 30.27 4.37 -7.42
C LEU A 858 30.11 3.23 -8.43
N PHE A 859 31.04 3.10 -9.38
CA PHE A 859 30.89 2.20 -10.53
C PHE A 859 32.20 1.50 -10.90
N LEU A 860 32.16 0.63 -11.92
CA LEU A 860 33.33 0.29 -12.73
C LEU A 860 33.35 1.15 -13.99
N LYS A 861 34.54 1.50 -14.46
CA LYS A 861 34.74 2.32 -15.67
C LYS A 861 34.15 1.66 -16.92
N GLU A 862 34.18 0.33 -16.97
CA GLU A 862 33.63 -0.53 -18.02
C GLU A 862 32.09 -0.51 -18.08
N PHE A 863 31.40 0.08 -17.12
CA PHE A 863 29.95 0.31 -17.20
C PHE A 863 29.60 1.51 -18.10
N GLY A 864 30.59 2.34 -18.46
CA GLY A 864 30.38 3.57 -19.23
C GLY A 864 29.86 3.30 -20.64
N GLY A 865 28.78 3.97 -21.02
CA GLY A 865 28.18 3.87 -22.35
C GLY A 865 27.44 2.55 -22.63
N LEU A 866 27.31 1.65 -21.64
CA LEU A 866 26.47 0.46 -21.73
C LEU A 866 25.02 0.79 -21.35
N LEU A 867 24.07 0.36 -22.17
CA LEU A 867 22.66 0.36 -21.80
C LEU A 867 22.36 -0.79 -20.85
N ARG A 868 21.31 -0.65 -20.01
CA ARG A 868 20.98 -1.63 -18.96
C ARG A 868 20.99 -3.09 -19.43
N LYS A 869 20.41 -3.37 -20.60
CA LYS A 869 20.38 -4.72 -21.21
C LYS A 869 21.77 -5.27 -21.57
N GLU A 870 22.67 -4.41 -22.04
CA GLU A 870 24.04 -4.78 -22.43
C GLU A 870 24.89 -4.99 -21.16
N PHE A 871 24.76 -4.10 -20.20
CA PHE A 871 25.35 -4.19 -18.87
C PHE A 871 24.96 -5.50 -18.15
N LEU A 872 23.67 -5.85 -18.09
CA LEU A 872 23.20 -7.12 -17.52
C LEU A 872 23.73 -8.35 -18.28
N LYS A 873 23.91 -8.25 -19.60
CA LYS A 873 24.49 -9.33 -20.41
C LYS A 873 25.98 -9.54 -20.10
N GLN A 874 26.72 -8.46 -19.85
CA GLN A 874 28.16 -8.49 -19.61
C GLN A 874 28.51 -8.80 -18.14
N PHE A 875 27.77 -8.25 -17.20
CA PHE A 875 28.04 -8.32 -15.76
C PHE A 875 27.03 -9.15 -14.97
N GLY A 876 26.04 -9.76 -15.62
CA GLY A 876 25.04 -10.61 -14.96
C GLY A 876 23.99 -9.82 -14.18
N THR A 877 23.32 -10.50 -13.25
CA THR A 877 22.27 -9.88 -12.41
C THR A 877 22.83 -8.91 -11.39
N VAL A 878 22.06 -7.88 -11.04
CA VAL A 878 22.41 -6.87 -10.03
C VAL A 878 21.56 -7.03 -8.78
N SER A 879 22.20 -6.96 -7.61
CA SER A 879 21.54 -7.08 -6.29
C SER A 879 21.60 -5.79 -5.48
N GLY A 880 21.15 -4.68 -6.07
CA GLY A 880 21.10 -3.38 -5.40
C GLY A 880 20.05 -3.31 -4.30
N LYS A 881 20.36 -2.62 -3.21
CA LYS A 881 19.45 -2.28 -2.12
C LYS A 881 19.99 -1.15 -1.26
N ILE A 882 19.07 -0.43 -0.61
CA ILE A 882 19.39 0.39 0.56
C ILE A 882 19.32 -0.54 1.79
N GLU A 883 20.44 -0.72 2.49
CA GLU A 883 20.50 -1.59 3.68
C GLU A 883 20.10 -0.88 4.96
N LEU A 884 20.45 0.41 5.08
CA LEU A 884 20.22 1.19 6.29
C LEU A 884 19.90 2.63 5.95
N PHE A 885 18.96 3.21 6.68
CA PHE A 885 18.54 4.60 6.59
C PHE A 885 18.18 5.04 8.01
N GLU A 886 19.01 5.89 8.61
CA GLU A 886 18.88 6.30 10.01
C GLU A 886 18.74 7.82 10.10
N GLU A 887 17.62 8.27 10.65
CA GLU A 887 17.38 9.68 10.98
C GLU A 887 17.87 10.00 12.39
N SER A 888 18.60 11.11 12.51
CA SER A 888 19.24 11.54 13.74
C SER A 888 19.16 13.07 13.89
N HIS A 889 19.51 13.58 15.07
CA HIS A 889 19.45 15.02 15.33
C HIS A 889 20.49 15.84 14.55
N ASP A 890 21.60 15.21 14.18
CA ASP A 890 22.76 15.76 13.49
C ASP A 890 22.72 15.52 11.98
N GLY A 891 21.82 14.66 11.48
CA GLY A 891 21.72 14.36 10.06
C GLY A 891 20.91 13.11 9.71
N VAL A 892 21.10 12.62 8.50
CA VAL A 892 20.60 11.29 8.06
C VAL A 892 21.77 10.48 7.51
N ARG A 893 21.93 9.26 8.01
CA ARG A 893 22.96 8.31 7.60
C ARG A 893 22.31 7.24 6.72
N VAL A 894 22.91 6.92 5.57
CA VAL A 894 22.38 5.93 4.62
C VAL A 894 23.49 4.96 4.19
N LYS A 895 23.19 3.66 4.16
CA LYS A 895 24.05 2.62 3.58
C LYS A 895 23.32 1.98 2.41
N CYS A 896 23.92 1.98 1.23
CA CYS A 896 23.45 1.21 0.09
C CYS A 896 24.53 0.28 -0.43
N VAL A 897 24.11 -0.89 -0.90
CA VAL A 897 24.99 -1.96 -1.39
C VAL A 897 24.39 -2.52 -2.67
N TYR A 898 25.21 -2.70 -3.70
CA TYR A 898 24.85 -3.54 -4.84
C TYR A 898 25.99 -4.49 -5.18
N SER A 899 25.68 -5.59 -5.86
CA SER A 899 26.70 -6.48 -6.44
C SER A 899 26.43 -6.77 -7.89
N VAL A 900 27.48 -7.15 -8.62
CA VAL A 900 27.42 -7.68 -9.99
C VAL A 900 28.23 -8.96 -10.10
N SER A 901 28.25 -9.57 -11.29
CA SER A 901 29.00 -10.78 -11.62
C SER A 901 28.63 -11.98 -10.73
N ASN A 902 27.35 -12.06 -10.35
CA ASN A 902 26.77 -13.01 -9.39
C ASN A 902 27.40 -12.91 -7.99
N GLY A 903 27.47 -11.70 -7.42
CA GLY A 903 28.01 -11.47 -6.08
C GLY A 903 29.54 -11.37 -6.00
N ARG A 904 30.27 -11.53 -7.11
CA ARG A 904 31.74 -11.48 -7.12
C ARG A 904 32.33 -10.08 -7.07
N THR A 905 31.55 -9.05 -7.39
CA THR A 905 31.98 -7.67 -7.21
C THR A 905 30.92 -6.92 -6.43
N VAL A 906 31.26 -6.43 -5.24
CA VAL A 906 30.34 -5.77 -4.30
C VAL A 906 30.75 -4.32 -4.13
N PHE A 907 29.77 -3.42 -4.20
CA PHE A 907 29.92 -1.98 -4.07
C PHE A 907 29.14 -1.56 -2.84
N THR A 908 29.81 -0.90 -1.90
CA THR A 908 29.20 -0.36 -0.69
C THR A 908 29.44 1.13 -0.63
N ARG A 909 28.35 1.89 -0.43
CA ARG A 909 28.35 3.35 -0.30
C ARG A 909 27.68 3.74 1.02
N HIS A 910 28.40 4.48 1.84
CA HIS A 910 27.92 5.11 3.06
C HIS A 910 27.79 6.62 2.82
N ILE A 911 26.62 7.19 3.07
CA ILE A 911 26.34 8.63 2.95
C ILE A 911 25.93 9.16 4.33
N PHE A 912 26.45 10.31 4.72
CA PHE A 912 25.94 11.06 5.87
C PHE A 912 25.67 12.50 5.47
N VAL A 913 24.39 12.85 5.43
CA VAL A 913 23.92 14.23 5.24
C VAL A 913 23.84 14.86 6.62
N CYS A 914 24.85 15.65 6.99
CA CYS A 914 24.94 16.32 8.27
C CYS A 914 24.35 17.73 8.18
N TRP A 915 23.48 18.06 9.13
CA TRP A 915 22.82 19.36 9.15
C TRP A 915 23.78 20.47 9.58
N PRO A 916 23.71 21.67 8.96
CA PRO A 916 22.72 22.08 7.95
C PRO A 916 23.15 21.88 6.49
N ASP A 917 24.44 21.64 6.22
CA ASP A 917 25.06 21.95 4.92
C ASP A 917 26.28 21.07 4.55
N GLU A 918 26.39 19.86 5.12
CA GLU A 918 27.52 18.94 4.86
C GLU A 918 27.04 17.57 4.37
N VAL A 919 27.75 16.98 3.42
CA VAL A 919 27.54 15.59 2.98
C VAL A 919 28.86 14.84 2.96
N ALA A 920 28.99 13.79 3.75
CA ALA A 920 30.09 12.83 3.67
C ALA A 920 29.69 11.60 2.83
N ILE A 921 30.61 11.07 2.04
CA ILE A 921 30.44 9.86 1.23
C ILE A 921 31.68 8.99 1.43
N VAL A 922 31.50 7.75 1.90
CA VAL A 922 32.57 6.75 2.03
C VAL A 922 32.19 5.55 1.19
N ASP A 923 33.01 5.29 0.16
CA ASP A 923 32.77 4.28 -0.85
C ASP A 923 33.83 3.17 -0.76
N SER A 924 33.43 1.93 -1.03
CA SER A 924 34.33 0.78 -1.14
C SER A 924 33.84 -0.25 -2.13
N VAL A 925 34.74 -0.78 -2.95
CA VAL A 925 34.49 -1.89 -3.88
C VAL A 925 35.32 -3.11 -3.49
N GLU A 926 34.65 -4.24 -3.31
CA GLU A 926 35.28 -5.55 -3.12
C GLU A 926 35.32 -6.26 -4.47
N LEU A 927 36.52 -6.42 -5.03
CA LEU A 927 36.78 -7.13 -6.29
C LEU A 927 37.13 -8.59 -5.99
N GLY A 928 36.24 -9.53 -6.35
CA GLY A 928 36.57 -10.95 -6.41
C GLY A 928 37.46 -11.28 -7.62
N GLU A 929 37.77 -12.57 -7.82
CA GLU A 929 38.53 -13.04 -8.98
C GLU A 929 37.74 -12.83 -10.29
N VAL A 930 38.02 -11.69 -10.94
CA VAL A 930 37.45 -11.28 -12.22
C VAL A 930 38.59 -11.08 -13.22
N ALA A 931 38.50 -11.74 -14.37
CA ALA A 931 39.46 -11.57 -15.45
C ALA A 931 39.38 -10.14 -16.02
N GLY A 932 40.52 -9.46 -16.12
CA GLY A 932 40.64 -8.15 -16.77
C GLY A 932 41.04 -6.97 -15.87
N SER A 933 41.18 -7.16 -14.55
CA SER A 933 41.57 -6.10 -13.60
C SER A 933 40.68 -4.85 -13.66
N PRO A 934 39.38 -4.97 -13.36
CA PRO A 934 38.40 -3.88 -13.53
C PRO A 934 38.72 -2.65 -12.67
N GLU A 935 38.52 -1.46 -13.24
CA GLU A 935 38.86 -0.19 -12.59
C GLU A 935 37.64 0.45 -11.91
N ALA A 936 37.69 0.60 -10.59
CA ALA A 936 36.66 1.28 -9.80
C ALA A 936 36.73 2.81 -9.97
N VAL A 937 35.58 3.45 -10.15
CA VAL A 937 35.45 4.91 -10.32
C VAL A 937 34.37 5.47 -9.40
N GLN A 938 34.70 6.54 -8.66
CA GLN A 938 33.71 7.39 -7.99
C GLN A 938 33.43 8.58 -8.89
N ARG A 939 32.19 8.72 -9.37
CA ARG A 939 31.78 9.75 -10.33
C ARG A 939 30.86 10.79 -9.69
N PHE A 940 31.01 12.04 -10.09
CA PHE A 940 30.07 13.12 -9.80
C PHE A 940 29.73 13.90 -11.07
N THR A 941 28.44 14.11 -11.33
CA THR A 941 27.90 14.93 -12.42
C THR A 941 27.29 16.19 -11.80
N PHE A 942 27.82 17.37 -12.13
CA PHE A 942 27.48 18.61 -11.44
C PHE A 942 26.31 19.35 -12.10
N GLY A 943 25.65 20.23 -11.33
CA GLY A 943 24.62 21.13 -11.86
C GLY A 943 25.19 22.08 -12.93
N SER A 944 24.50 22.20 -14.07
CA SER A 944 25.00 22.92 -15.25
C SER A 944 25.15 24.44 -15.10
N THR A 945 24.62 25.01 -14.01
CA THR A 945 24.82 26.41 -13.61
C THR A 945 26.08 26.63 -12.77
N LEU A 946 26.84 25.58 -12.47
CA LEU A 946 28.09 25.65 -11.70
C LEU A 946 29.29 25.66 -12.63
N ASP A 947 30.22 26.58 -12.37
CA ASP A 947 31.62 26.42 -12.77
C ASP A 947 32.32 25.50 -11.77
N VAL A 948 33.15 24.59 -12.27
CA VAL A 948 33.82 23.57 -11.46
C VAL A 948 35.30 23.52 -11.83
N ARG A 949 36.18 23.63 -10.82
CA ARG A 949 37.63 23.59 -11.02
C ARG A 949 38.35 22.97 -9.83
N PHE A 950 39.49 22.33 -10.08
CA PHE A 950 40.45 22.02 -9.03
C PHE A 950 41.08 23.30 -8.48
N ASP A 951 41.16 23.38 -7.15
CA ASP A 951 41.93 24.37 -6.40
C ASP A 951 43.24 23.74 -5.90
N ASP A 952 43.19 22.43 -5.62
CA ASP A 952 44.32 21.52 -5.43
C ASP A 952 43.88 20.11 -5.88
N ARG A 953 44.80 19.14 -6.03
CA ARG A 953 44.52 17.76 -6.51
C ARG A 953 43.35 17.09 -5.80
N ASN A 954 43.19 17.39 -4.50
CA ASN A 954 42.20 16.78 -3.61
C ASN A 954 41.03 17.72 -3.27
N LYS A 955 40.91 18.88 -3.93
CA LYS A 955 39.93 19.92 -3.59
C LYS A 955 39.35 20.57 -4.84
N LEU A 956 38.05 20.39 -5.07
CA LEU A 956 37.29 21.09 -6.10
C LEU A 956 36.50 22.25 -5.49
N ILE A 957 36.50 23.37 -6.21
CA ILE A 957 35.65 24.53 -5.94
C ILE A 957 34.53 24.54 -6.98
N LEU A 958 33.30 24.63 -6.49
CA LEU A 958 32.08 24.73 -7.29
C LEU A 958 31.47 26.11 -7.05
N THR A 959 31.22 26.88 -8.09
CA THR A 959 30.73 28.27 -7.96
C THR A 959 29.65 28.62 -8.97
N SER A 960 28.69 29.43 -8.53
CA SER A 960 27.84 30.25 -9.41
C SER A 960 27.81 31.69 -8.88
N GLU A 961 27.08 32.59 -9.54
CA GLU A 961 27.07 34.04 -9.26
C GLU A 961 26.98 34.41 -7.76
N ASN A 962 26.15 33.69 -7.00
CA ASN A 962 25.90 33.96 -5.58
C ASN A 962 26.07 32.71 -4.68
N PHE A 963 26.81 31.70 -5.15
CA PHE A 963 26.97 30.43 -4.43
C PHE A 963 28.39 29.88 -4.54
N SER A 964 28.87 29.24 -3.47
CA SER A 964 30.14 28.53 -3.44
C SER A 964 30.04 27.29 -2.55
N CYS A 965 30.43 26.16 -3.12
CA CYS A 965 30.52 24.85 -2.49
C CYS A 965 31.95 24.31 -2.68
N THR A 966 32.38 23.42 -1.79
CA THR A 966 33.71 22.78 -1.87
C THR A 966 33.57 21.28 -1.70
N LEU A 967 34.20 20.52 -2.61
CA LEU A 967 34.30 19.07 -2.53
C LEU A 967 35.75 18.70 -2.21
N PHE A 968 35.95 17.95 -1.13
CA PHE A 968 37.24 17.42 -0.71
C PHE A 968 37.27 15.91 -0.95
N GLN A 969 38.27 15.41 -1.68
CA GLN A 969 38.61 14.00 -1.78
C GLN A 969 39.74 13.70 -0.76
N LEU A 970 39.49 12.82 0.20
CA LEU A 970 40.38 12.61 1.35
C LEU A 970 41.41 11.50 1.13
N LEU A 971 41.15 10.58 0.21
CA LEU A 971 42.06 9.51 -0.17
C LEU A 971 42.84 9.89 -1.45
N ASP A 972 43.98 9.23 -1.66
CA ASP A 972 44.84 9.51 -2.82
C ASP A 972 44.25 8.89 -4.10
N CYS A 973 43.70 9.76 -4.94
CA CYS A 973 43.06 9.42 -6.20
C CYS A 973 43.57 10.34 -7.33
N GLU A 974 43.56 9.85 -8.56
CA GLU A 974 43.59 10.70 -9.74
C GLU A 974 42.16 11.16 -10.06
N GLY A 975 42.01 12.45 -10.33
CA GLY A 975 40.72 13.08 -10.66
C GLY A 975 40.73 13.62 -12.08
N ASP A 976 39.83 13.13 -12.92
CA ASP A 976 39.64 13.53 -14.31
C ASP A 976 38.37 14.39 -14.44
N LEU A 977 38.53 15.69 -14.68
CA LEU A 977 37.45 16.69 -14.78
C LEU A 977 37.17 17.02 -16.25
N TYR A 978 35.95 16.76 -16.68
CA TYR A 978 35.50 16.89 -18.07
C TYR A 978 34.21 17.72 -18.18
N ARG A 979 33.91 18.20 -19.38
CA ARG A 979 32.68 18.94 -19.69
C ARG A 979 32.25 18.77 -21.13
N GLY A 980 31.08 18.19 -21.38
CA GLY A 980 30.51 18.07 -22.72
C GLY A 980 31.43 17.40 -23.73
N GLU A 981 32.07 16.29 -23.37
CA GLU A 981 32.99 15.59 -24.28
C GLU A 981 32.21 14.82 -25.36
N GLU A 982 32.74 14.84 -26.58
CA GLU A 982 32.19 14.18 -27.76
C GLU A 982 33.20 13.18 -28.35
N GLY A 983 32.75 12.34 -29.29
CA GLY A 983 33.61 11.41 -30.02
C GLY A 983 33.63 10.00 -29.43
N ARG A 984 34.80 9.48 -29.04
CA ARG A 984 34.96 8.07 -28.63
C ARG A 984 34.22 7.72 -27.33
N LEU A 985 34.10 8.68 -26.41
CA LEU A 985 33.38 8.54 -25.15
C LEU A 985 32.58 9.82 -24.93
N VAL A 986 31.25 9.75 -25.09
CA VAL A 986 30.37 10.90 -24.83
C VAL A 986 30.05 10.93 -23.35
N ARG A 987 30.47 12.00 -22.66
CA ARG A 987 30.28 12.18 -21.20
C ARG A 987 30.21 13.66 -20.81
N GLY A 988 29.63 13.96 -19.64
CA GLY A 988 29.39 15.33 -19.20
C GLY A 988 28.25 16.00 -19.96
N TRP A 989 27.15 15.26 -20.17
CA TRP A 989 25.92 15.72 -20.81
C TRP A 989 24.71 15.33 -19.95
N PHE A 990 23.69 16.19 -19.91
CA PHE A 990 22.44 15.92 -19.18
C PHE A 990 21.24 16.51 -19.93
N SER A 991 20.03 16.04 -19.58
CA SER A 991 18.78 16.46 -20.19
C SER A 991 17.74 16.85 -19.14
N LYS A 992 17.42 18.15 -19.05
CA LYS A 992 16.35 18.66 -18.16
C LYS A 992 14.96 18.52 -18.78
N LYS A 993 14.87 18.50 -20.10
CA LYS A 993 13.63 18.39 -20.89
C LYS A 993 13.84 17.43 -22.06
N TYR A 994 12.76 16.75 -22.43
CA TYR A 994 12.73 15.87 -23.59
C TYR A 994 13.23 16.57 -24.87
N LYS A 995 14.09 15.90 -25.63
CA LYS A 995 14.80 16.42 -26.84
C LYS A 995 15.82 17.56 -26.59
N GLU A 996 16.03 18.03 -25.36
CA GLU A 996 17.06 19.02 -25.02
C GLU A 996 18.26 18.33 -24.34
N ILE A 997 19.46 18.43 -24.90
CA ILE A 997 20.72 17.97 -24.28
C ILE A 997 21.65 19.16 -24.05
N LEU A 998 22.31 19.21 -22.90
CA LEU A 998 23.17 20.33 -22.50
C LEU A 998 24.49 19.82 -21.90
N PRO A 999 25.62 20.49 -22.16
CA PRO A 999 26.90 20.12 -21.58
C PRO A 999 26.97 20.52 -20.10
N THR A 1000 27.51 19.64 -19.28
CA THR A 1000 27.75 19.87 -17.85
C THR A 1000 29.11 19.35 -17.42
N PHE A 1001 29.61 19.82 -16.28
CA PHE A 1001 30.84 19.30 -15.69
C PHE A 1001 30.59 17.93 -15.04
N GLY A 1002 31.56 17.02 -15.19
CA GLY A 1002 31.65 15.81 -14.39
C GLY A 1002 33.09 15.54 -13.96
N VAL A 1003 33.27 14.81 -12.86
CA VAL A 1003 34.59 14.34 -12.42
C VAL A 1003 34.55 12.85 -12.11
N ASP A 1004 35.60 12.16 -12.57
CA ASP A 1004 35.86 10.75 -12.28
C ASP A 1004 37.08 10.67 -11.35
N PHE A 1005 36.91 10.10 -10.15
CA PHE A 1005 38.02 9.75 -9.27
C PHE A 1005 38.37 8.27 -9.41
N VAL A 1006 39.67 7.98 -9.58
CA VAL A 1006 40.26 6.64 -9.69
C VAL A 1006 41.33 6.46 -8.60
N PRO A 1007 41.36 5.35 -7.84
CA PRO A 1007 42.28 5.19 -6.72
C PRO A 1007 43.68 4.80 -7.19
N ASN A 1008 44.73 5.43 -6.62
CA ASN A 1008 46.13 5.16 -7.02
C ASN A 1008 46.70 3.86 -6.43
N ALA A 1009 45.94 3.19 -5.57
CA ALA A 1009 46.34 2.00 -4.83
C ALA A 1009 45.32 0.87 -5.06
N PRO A 1010 45.72 -0.41 -4.91
CA PRO A 1010 44.82 -1.56 -5.12
C PRO A 1010 43.65 -1.67 -4.12
N SER A 1011 43.55 -0.74 -3.15
CA SER A 1011 42.37 -0.59 -2.31
C SER A 1011 41.34 0.32 -3.00
N SER A 1012 40.28 -0.27 -3.55
CA SER A 1012 39.17 0.43 -4.20
C SER A 1012 38.27 1.16 -3.19
N ARG A 1013 38.80 2.16 -2.48
CA ARG A 1013 38.08 2.98 -1.50
C ARG A 1013 38.19 4.47 -1.83
N PHE A 1014 37.12 5.21 -1.56
CA PHE A 1014 37.05 6.67 -1.70
C PHE A 1014 36.46 7.28 -0.43
N SER A 1015 36.76 8.55 -0.16
CA SER A 1015 36.17 9.28 0.96
C SER A 1015 36.07 10.75 0.65
N THR A 1016 34.84 11.26 0.59
CA THR A 1016 34.53 12.56 0.01
C THR A 1016 33.69 13.38 0.99
N ILE A 1017 33.99 14.68 1.13
CA ILE A 1017 33.15 15.63 1.86
C ILE A 1017 32.74 16.75 0.91
N ILE A 1018 31.42 17.01 0.82
CA ILE A 1018 30.84 18.14 0.12
C ILE A 1018 30.35 19.14 1.18
N LYS A 1019 30.93 20.34 1.20
CA LYS A 1019 30.50 21.46 2.05
C LYS A 1019 29.72 22.45 1.18
N LEU A 1020 28.41 22.57 1.46
CA LEU A 1020 27.45 23.32 0.66
C LEU A 1020 27.44 24.83 0.94
N SER A 1021 28.21 25.29 1.93
CA SER A 1021 28.54 26.70 2.12
C SER A 1021 30.01 26.96 1.78
N LYS A 1022 30.34 28.24 1.61
CA LYS A 1022 31.70 28.68 1.27
C LYS A 1022 32.70 28.22 2.34
N CYS A 1023 33.70 27.46 1.91
CA CYS A 1023 34.69 26.81 2.76
C CYS A 1023 36.09 27.00 2.17
N SER A 1024 37.08 27.33 3.00
CA SER A 1024 38.46 27.56 2.54
C SER A 1024 39.35 26.32 2.72
N SER A 1025 39.11 25.56 3.79
CA SER A 1025 39.95 24.45 4.26
C SER A 1025 39.13 23.32 4.89
N LEU A 1026 39.65 22.09 4.82
CA LEU A 1026 39.01 20.92 5.41
C LEU A 1026 38.74 21.06 6.93
N SER A 1027 39.53 21.88 7.64
CA SER A 1027 39.34 22.17 9.07
C SER A 1027 38.05 22.92 9.40
N GLU A 1028 37.43 23.61 8.43
CA GLU A 1028 36.13 24.28 8.59
C GLU A 1028 34.95 23.31 8.55
N CYS A 1029 35.13 22.09 8.03
CA CYS A 1029 34.11 21.04 8.08
C CYS A 1029 33.96 20.49 9.51
N SER A 1030 32.73 20.12 9.90
CA SER A 1030 32.42 19.65 11.25
C SER A 1030 33.27 18.44 11.66
N THR A 1031 33.52 18.31 12.97
CA THR A 1031 34.24 17.15 13.52
C THR A 1031 33.51 15.84 13.26
N THR A 1032 32.16 15.85 13.26
CA THR A 1032 31.32 14.67 13.03
C THR A 1032 31.47 14.18 11.58
N VAL A 1033 31.39 15.07 10.60
CA VAL A 1033 31.56 14.74 9.17
C VAL A 1033 32.98 14.29 8.86
N ARG A 1034 33.99 14.93 9.45
CA ARG A 1034 35.38 14.46 9.33
C ARG A 1034 35.63 13.11 10.00
N ALA A 1035 34.95 12.81 11.11
CA ALA A 1035 35.01 11.50 11.76
C ALA A 1035 34.34 10.42 10.90
N PHE A 1036 33.14 10.67 10.37
CA PHE A 1036 32.44 9.78 9.43
C PHE A 1036 33.30 9.47 8.20
N ALA A 1037 33.81 10.51 7.52
CA ALA A 1037 34.66 10.38 6.34
C ALA A 1037 36.01 9.70 6.65
N GLY A 1038 36.54 9.87 7.87
CA GLY A 1038 37.70 9.14 8.38
C GLY A 1038 37.43 7.68 8.76
N GLY A 1039 36.18 7.19 8.64
CA GLY A 1039 35.77 5.83 9.00
C GLY A 1039 35.51 5.59 10.49
N ALA A 1040 35.44 6.65 11.31
CA ALA A 1040 35.19 6.57 12.75
C ALA A 1040 33.70 6.55 13.15
N ASP A 1041 32.79 6.83 12.21
CA ASP A 1041 31.36 6.52 12.34
C ASP A 1041 30.83 5.98 11.01
N PRO A 1042 30.68 4.66 10.88
CA PRO A 1042 29.80 4.04 9.91
C PRO A 1042 28.67 3.28 10.66
N PHE A 1043 27.87 4.01 11.45
CA PHE A 1043 26.74 3.53 12.28
C PHE A 1043 27.14 2.80 13.59
N VAL A 1044 27.94 3.48 14.44
CA VAL A 1044 28.61 2.96 15.68
C VAL A 1044 27.92 1.81 16.47
N GLN A 1045 28.52 0.61 16.36
CA GLN A 1045 28.34 -0.66 17.12
C GLN A 1045 26.99 -1.41 17.04
#